data_AF-A0A8S8XV09-F1
#
_entry.id   AF-A0A8S8XV09-F1
#
_cell.length_a   1.000
_cell.length_b   1.000
_cell.length_c   1.000
_cell.angle_alpha   90.00
_cell.angle_beta   90.00
_cell.angle_gamma   90.00
#
_symmetry.space_group_name_H-M   'P 1'
#
loop_
_entity.id
_entity.type
_entity.pdbx_description
1 polymer ?
#
loop_
_entity_poly.entity_id
_entity_poly.type
_entity_poly.pdbx_seq_one_letter_code
_entity_poly.pdbx_strand_id
1 'polypeptide(L)'
;MNLFDSIGLNADPFSTSPNVDLFYPAVEHRQCLEGLELAIRMRRGLSVIRGGIGVGKTTISRKLIQNFKDESDDFDFYLILDPKFESEIILLKHIIELFGVRDSAESVQDCRNIIENHLLKVGVEQGKTLVLIVDEGQNLPGEMLDVFRTLLNFETDDFKLLQLIIFGQPEMGAMIHKYPNFEDRISFDFEVGPISLEDMKGMIDHRIDVTGGIRGSWFNEKALIKIHKNTQGYPRKITQLCHQLLLTMMSEDKTDIDEEMVQRVMSGKLDTGGLLKQKKKNYNEIAVNKLLDVLRKDEDKTKESDVSSSGNDDLDDDDWIGGDAPEMETDTDKEAIDDNIPITKNLNNEGNLASSSDTIESVDHAANEKQVPSPSDIEENEFDEFLPTQGSYPPHIKQPLVNYIPLDKTYTGISIDSGRMYLSVILENNGKKTLLALDMNWIENKNPDISKDSLDLKELCVKAITSLEEKLINIDEAYSSSMKSVGNKDTITISINDDKILMHMVPVPKENKKEKDQIIEWTIKKTLPYSIEECLIDHLPGRRNIFYVGTAKKSIVSNMTSVAEELEWQLRKWYPLSQSIFNAFSWNYPELKKKNVLILHLGEKNSFIMSVDKFEIMMVKPLFLGIQNLTDSLVDNGISLENWSNRKSYQIPESFLRAMGQNVSSGQYDDIFRPVFDSWRQEIDRTVNGMRKDCKITESTDVLLSGSSGEILFLDRFIEGTFGLNTRYLNPFRNLGLVDSLDDLEIDSHPSLFAGAIGSALDLKPSINLLPKQLKLNETLRWANRFGLVASAAAFIFFVVTSVSTKLSINSIQSEVQPMKSNGSNLSFVEDDYRSLEENKAGM
;
A
#
# COMPACT_ATOMS: atom_id res chain seq x y z
N MET A 1 20.27 39.92 4.31
CA MET A 1 18.87 40.38 4.43
C MET A 1 18.06 39.15 4.73
N ASN A 2 17.60 39.05 5.98
CA ASN A 2 16.59 38.09 6.35
C ASN A 2 15.26 38.57 5.72
N LEU A 3 14.40 37.64 5.27
CA LEU A 3 13.18 38.04 4.57
C LEU A 3 12.31 38.96 5.44
N PHE A 4 12.29 38.69 6.74
CA PHE A 4 11.48 39.40 7.73
C PHE A 4 12.10 40.70 8.26
N ASP A 5 13.33 41.07 7.83
CA ASP A 5 13.96 42.36 8.16
C ASP A 5 13.03 43.54 7.79
N SER A 6 12.27 43.41 6.69
CA SER A 6 11.38 44.46 6.17
C SER A 6 10.14 44.72 7.02
N ILE A 7 9.80 43.82 7.95
CA ILE A 7 8.73 43.99 8.94
C ILE A 7 9.27 44.11 10.37
N GLY A 8 10.58 44.30 10.53
CA GLY A 8 11.22 44.54 11.84
C GLY A 8 11.48 43.29 12.67
N LEU A 9 11.45 42.09 12.07
CA LEU A 9 11.76 40.83 12.75
C LEU A 9 13.17 40.35 12.44
N ASN A 10 13.89 39.88 13.46
CA ASN A 10 15.25 39.37 13.33
C ASN A 10 15.30 37.92 12.79
N ALA A 11 14.21 37.18 12.91
CA ALA A 11 14.06 35.78 12.49
C ALA A 11 12.59 35.43 12.21
N ASP A 12 12.33 34.23 11.69
CA ASP A 12 10.96 33.72 11.46
C ASP A 12 10.27 33.29 12.77
N PRO A 13 9.21 33.98 13.23
CA PRO A 13 8.46 33.61 14.45
C PRO A 13 7.78 32.25 14.31
N PHE A 14 7.42 31.89 13.08
CA PHE A 14 6.64 30.70 12.77
C PHE A 14 7.49 29.61 12.12
N SER A 15 8.77 29.57 12.47
CA SER A 15 9.61 28.42 12.14
C SER A 15 9.03 27.14 12.76
N THR A 16 8.99 26.09 11.94
CA THR A 16 8.56 24.73 12.32
C THR A 16 9.67 23.89 12.94
N SER A 17 10.91 24.40 12.95
CA SER A 17 12.02 23.77 13.67
C SER A 17 11.76 23.80 15.18
N PRO A 18 12.08 22.74 15.96
CA PRO A 18 11.87 22.74 17.40
C PRO A 18 12.95 23.58 18.09
N ASN A 19 12.79 24.91 18.03
CA ASN A 19 13.53 25.89 18.80
C ASN A 19 12.84 26.08 20.17
N VAL A 20 13.61 25.95 21.23
CA VAL A 20 13.13 26.02 22.62
C VAL A 20 12.82 27.47 23.04
N ASP A 21 13.42 28.47 22.40
CA ASP A 21 13.13 29.88 22.69
C ASP A 21 11.74 30.30 22.16
N LEU A 22 11.30 29.66 21.07
CA LEU A 22 9.95 29.83 20.49
C LEU A 22 8.87 28.99 21.19
N PHE A 23 9.22 28.27 22.27
CA PHE A 23 8.27 27.49 23.06
C PHE A 23 7.45 28.38 23.99
N TYR A 24 6.14 28.39 23.78
CA TYR A 24 5.18 29.00 24.69
C TYR A 24 4.59 27.94 25.63
N PRO A 25 4.66 28.12 26.97
CA PRO A 25 4.15 27.16 27.94
C PRO A 25 2.63 27.29 28.11
N ALA A 26 1.88 26.81 27.11
CA ALA A 26 0.43 26.64 27.18
C ALA A 26 0.02 25.79 28.40
N VAL A 27 -1.22 25.91 28.87
CA VAL A 27 -1.67 25.29 30.15
C VAL A 27 -1.31 23.80 30.23
N GLU A 28 -1.70 22.99 29.24
CA GLU A 28 -1.39 21.55 29.23
C GLU A 28 0.10 21.24 29.07
N HIS A 29 0.84 22.03 28.26
CA HIS A 29 2.28 21.87 28.10
C HIS A 29 3.03 22.15 29.39
N ARG A 30 2.56 23.12 30.17
CA ARG A 30 3.11 23.48 31.47
C ARG A 30 2.82 22.41 32.51
N GLN A 31 1.59 21.92 32.59
CA GLN A 31 1.22 20.79 33.47
C GLN A 31 2.04 19.54 33.15
N CYS A 32 2.26 19.25 31.86
CA CYS A 32 3.13 18.15 31.42
C CYS A 32 4.58 18.36 31.88
N LEU A 33 5.17 19.54 31.65
CA LEU A 33 6.53 19.87 32.09
C LEU A 33 6.69 19.80 33.62
N GLU A 34 5.81 20.47 34.38
CA GLU A 34 5.83 20.47 35.85
C GLU A 34 5.69 19.05 36.43
N GLY A 35 4.83 18.23 35.83
CA GLY A 35 4.67 16.83 36.20
C GLY A 35 5.91 15.98 35.92
N LEU A 36 6.57 16.18 34.78
CA LEU A 36 7.82 15.48 34.42
C LEU A 36 9.01 15.93 35.28
N GLU A 37 9.16 17.23 35.53
CA GLU A 37 10.17 17.76 36.44
C GLU A 37 10.01 17.19 37.84
N LEU A 38 8.78 17.13 38.35
CA LEU A 38 8.48 16.49 39.64
C LEU A 38 8.79 15.00 39.62
N ALA A 39 8.41 14.27 38.57
CA ALA A 39 8.67 12.82 38.45
C ALA A 39 10.18 12.50 38.42
N ILE A 40 10.97 13.28 37.68
CA ILE A 40 12.44 13.19 37.63
C ILE A 40 13.04 13.47 39.01
N ARG A 41 12.69 14.61 39.63
CA ARG A 41 13.26 15.04 40.93
C ARG A 41 12.88 14.10 42.08
N MET A 42 11.69 13.50 42.02
CA MET A 42 11.24 12.46 42.96
C MET A 42 11.74 11.04 42.60
N ARG A 43 12.57 10.90 41.56
CA ARG A 43 13.13 9.63 41.05
C ARG A 43 12.08 8.52 40.86
N ARG A 44 10.91 8.86 40.29
CA ARG A 44 9.74 7.97 40.19
C ARG A 44 9.87 6.84 39.15
N GLY A 45 10.85 6.89 38.26
CA GLY A 45 11.11 5.87 37.25
C GLY A 45 10.46 6.21 35.91
N LEU A 46 9.33 5.57 35.59
CA LEU A 46 8.72 5.64 34.27
C LEU A 46 7.65 6.75 34.17
N SER A 47 7.78 7.59 33.15
CA SER A 47 6.78 8.57 32.72
C SER A 47 6.39 8.32 31.27
N VAL A 48 5.09 8.41 30.95
CA VAL A 48 4.56 8.27 29.60
C VAL A 48 3.78 9.52 29.21
N ILE A 49 4.07 10.06 28.04
CA ILE A 49 3.37 11.22 27.47
C ILE A 49 2.79 10.81 26.12
N ARG A 50 1.48 10.87 26.01
CA ARG A 50 0.72 10.63 24.77
C ARG A 50 0.24 11.96 24.18
N GLY A 51 -0.22 11.93 22.95
CA GLY A 51 -0.82 13.09 22.30
C GLY A 51 -0.66 13.05 20.78
N GLY A 52 -1.53 13.75 20.06
CA GLY A 52 -1.59 13.71 18.59
C GLY A 52 -0.32 14.19 17.87
N ILE A 53 -0.34 14.11 16.53
CA ILE A 53 0.74 14.65 15.69
C ILE A 53 0.74 16.18 15.79
N GLY A 54 1.90 16.76 16.09
CA GLY A 54 2.07 18.23 16.09
C GLY A 54 1.55 18.96 17.34
N VAL A 55 1.18 18.25 18.42
CA VAL A 55 0.76 18.85 19.71
C VAL A 55 1.90 19.45 20.54
N GLY A 56 3.17 19.17 20.19
CA GLY A 56 4.34 19.78 20.84
C GLY A 56 5.28 18.83 21.60
N LYS A 57 5.04 17.51 21.60
CA LYS A 57 5.82 16.49 22.34
C LYS A 57 7.35 16.66 22.24
N THR A 58 7.92 16.69 21.04
CA THR A 58 9.37 16.89 20.79
C THR A 58 9.90 18.25 21.26
N THR A 59 9.03 19.27 21.35
CA THR A 59 9.42 20.58 21.89
C THR A 59 9.39 20.56 23.43
N ILE A 60 8.43 19.84 24.03
CA ILE A 60 8.38 19.58 25.48
C ILE A 60 9.62 18.79 25.92
N SER A 61 10.01 17.73 25.21
CA SER A 61 11.21 16.94 25.56
C SER A 61 12.49 17.78 25.53
N ARG A 62 12.67 18.64 24.52
CA ARG A 62 13.79 19.59 24.45
C ARG A 62 13.72 20.69 25.51
N LYS A 63 12.52 21.19 25.84
CA LYS A 63 12.34 22.20 26.89
C LYS A 63 12.67 21.63 28.27
N LEU A 64 12.28 20.38 28.53
CA LEU A 64 12.61 19.66 29.75
C LEU A 64 14.14 19.57 29.94
N ILE A 65 14.89 19.13 28.91
CA ILE A 65 16.37 19.11 28.95
C ILE A 65 16.93 20.52 29.20
N GLN A 66 16.37 21.56 28.58
CA GLN A 66 16.82 22.94 28.80
C GLN A 66 16.59 23.42 30.24
N ASN A 67 15.47 23.04 30.87
CA ASN A 67 15.14 23.46 32.23
C ASN A 67 16.10 22.90 33.30
N PHE A 68 16.71 21.73 33.05
CA PHE A 68 17.75 21.14 33.92
C PHE A 68 19.18 21.51 33.51
N LYS A 69 19.39 22.39 32.52
CA LYS A 69 20.72 22.69 31.98
C LYS A 69 21.69 23.27 33.03
N ASP A 70 21.18 24.08 33.95
CA ASP A 70 21.95 24.68 35.04
C ASP A 70 22.18 23.71 36.22
N GLU A 71 21.59 22.51 36.17
CA GLU A 71 21.73 21.41 37.13
C GLU A 71 22.42 20.18 36.49
N SER A 72 23.23 20.40 35.44
CA SER A 72 23.94 19.33 34.72
C SER A 72 24.96 18.54 35.55
N ASP A 73 25.37 19.06 36.72
CA ASP A 73 26.17 18.31 37.69
C ASP A 73 25.34 17.24 38.42
N ASP A 74 24.01 17.40 38.53
CA ASP A 74 23.09 16.49 39.22
C ASP A 74 22.25 15.59 38.28
N PHE A 75 22.07 15.99 37.01
CA PHE A 75 21.22 15.28 36.04
C PHE A 75 21.91 15.04 34.69
N ASP A 76 21.94 13.78 34.25
CA ASP A 76 22.45 13.38 32.93
C ASP A 76 21.27 12.99 32.01
N PHE A 77 21.06 13.74 30.94
CA PHE A 77 19.98 13.51 29.97
C PHE A 77 20.46 12.84 28.69
N TYR A 78 19.75 11.79 28.29
CA TYR A 78 20.01 11.00 27.08
C TYR A 78 18.74 10.94 26.23
N LEU A 79 18.84 11.07 24.91
CA LEU A 79 17.70 11.22 24.01
C LEU A 79 17.78 10.27 22.81
N ILE A 80 16.77 9.40 22.67
CA ILE A 80 16.55 8.55 21.49
C ILE A 80 15.42 9.19 20.68
N LEU A 81 15.72 9.62 19.45
CA LEU A 81 14.76 10.30 18.56
C LEU A 81 14.02 9.37 17.59
N ASP A 82 14.63 8.24 17.20
CA ASP A 82 13.98 7.24 16.34
C ASP A 82 14.15 5.83 16.91
N PRO A 83 13.19 5.34 17.72
CA PRO A 83 13.38 4.13 18.51
C PRO A 83 13.07 2.83 17.74
N LYS A 84 13.52 2.74 16.48
CA LYS A 84 13.36 1.55 15.63
C LYS A 84 14.53 0.58 15.84
N PHE A 85 14.35 -0.37 16.75
CA PHE A 85 15.36 -1.40 17.05
C PHE A 85 14.92 -2.77 16.54
N GLU A 86 15.78 -3.49 15.81
CA GLU A 86 15.43 -4.82 15.26
C GLU A 86 15.44 -5.94 16.32
N SER A 87 16.09 -5.72 17.48
CA SER A 87 16.17 -6.69 18.57
C SER A 87 16.64 -6.04 19.89
N GLU A 88 16.41 -6.73 21.01
CA GLU A 88 16.84 -6.29 22.35
C GLU A 88 18.34 -5.99 22.41
N ILE A 89 19.20 -6.84 21.83
CA ILE A 89 20.66 -6.65 21.88
C ILE A 89 21.09 -5.35 21.18
N ILE A 90 20.40 -4.93 20.12
CA ILE A 90 20.68 -3.68 19.41
C ILE A 90 20.25 -2.47 20.26
N LEU A 91 19.06 -2.52 20.87
CA LEU A 91 18.61 -1.49 21.82
C LEU A 91 19.61 -1.33 22.98
N LEU A 92 20.03 -2.42 23.61
CA LEU A 92 20.97 -2.37 24.73
C LEU A 92 22.36 -1.87 24.30
N LYS A 93 22.88 -2.31 23.14
CA LYS A 93 24.15 -1.77 22.59
C LYS A 93 24.04 -0.26 22.31
N HIS A 94 22.92 0.20 21.78
CA HIS A 94 22.68 1.63 21.54
C HIS A 94 22.59 2.44 22.84
N ILE A 95 21.97 1.90 23.90
CA ILE A 95 21.95 2.55 25.23
C ILE A 95 23.38 2.65 25.82
N ILE A 96 24.21 1.61 25.69
CA ILE A 96 25.61 1.61 26.14
C ILE A 96 26.42 2.70 25.42
N GLU A 97 26.29 2.79 24.09
CA GLU A 97 26.91 3.83 23.27
C GLU A 97 26.42 5.23 23.66
N LEU A 98 25.10 5.39 23.84
CA LEU A 98 24.46 6.66 24.22
C LEU A 98 24.92 7.15 25.60
N PHE A 99 25.14 6.24 26.55
CA PHE A 99 25.73 6.52 27.88
C PHE A 99 27.26 6.75 27.84
N GLY A 100 27.89 6.71 26.65
CA GLY A 100 29.33 6.92 26.48
C GLY A 100 30.21 5.83 27.09
N VAL A 101 29.64 4.65 27.35
CA VAL A 101 30.36 3.51 27.95
C VAL A 101 31.18 2.79 26.88
N ARG A 102 32.46 2.55 27.17
CA ARG A 102 33.42 1.99 26.20
C ARG A 102 33.48 0.46 26.19
N ASP A 103 32.71 -0.20 27.05
CA ASP A 103 32.66 -1.65 27.15
C ASP A 103 31.74 -2.24 26.07
N SER A 104 32.23 -3.25 25.34
CA SER A 104 31.48 -3.96 24.31
C SER A 104 31.09 -5.36 24.78
N ALA A 105 29.82 -5.74 24.58
CA ALA A 105 29.28 -7.05 24.92
C ALA A 105 28.59 -7.70 23.72
N GLU A 106 28.59 -9.03 23.64
CA GLU A 106 27.92 -9.79 22.57
C GLU A 106 26.69 -10.58 23.04
N SER A 107 26.38 -10.56 24.35
CA SER A 107 25.17 -11.16 24.90
C SER A 107 24.27 -10.11 25.55
N VAL A 108 22.95 -10.38 25.55
CA VAL A 108 21.95 -9.53 26.21
C VAL A 108 22.25 -9.37 27.70
N GLN A 109 22.69 -10.44 28.37
CA GLN A 109 22.99 -10.40 29.79
C GLN A 109 24.22 -9.53 30.08
N ASP A 110 25.27 -9.62 29.27
CA ASP A 110 26.47 -8.81 29.45
C ASP A 110 26.18 -7.32 29.20
N CYS A 111 25.37 -6.99 28.18
CA CYS A 111 24.92 -5.62 27.96
C CYS A 111 24.09 -5.09 29.14
N ARG A 112 23.17 -5.89 29.70
CA ARG A 112 22.40 -5.52 30.90
C ARG A 112 23.32 -5.28 32.10
N ASN A 113 24.31 -6.13 32.33
CA ASN A 113 25.29 -5.98 33.41
C ASN A 113 26.14 -4.69 33.24
N ILE A 114 26.53 -4.33 32.01
CA ILE A 114 27.25 -3.08 31.71
C ILE A 114 26.38 -1.86 32.05
N ILE A 115 25.11 -1.87 31.63
CA ILE A 115 24.15 -0.80 31.93
C ILE A 115 23.90 -0.70 33.44
N GLU A 116 23.69 -1.82 34.13
CA GLU A 116 23.49 -1.88 35.59
C GLU A 116 24.69 -1.26 36.35
N ASN A 117 25.90 -1.68 36.02
CA ASN A 117 27.12 -1.13 36.62
C ASN A 117 27.28 0.37 36.35
N HIS A 118 26.92 0.85 35.16
CA HIS A 118 26.94 2.28 34.85
C HIS A 118 25.88 3.06 35.65
N LEU A 119 24.65 2.54 35.72
CA LEU A 119 23.55 3.13 36.50
C LEU A 119 23.89 3.21 37.99
N LEU A 120 24.50 2.18 38.57
CA LEU A 120 24.99 2.18 39.95
C LEU A 120 26.11 3.21 40.15
N LYS A 121 27.11 3.23 39.26
CA LYS A 121 28.24 4.17 39.33
C LYS A 121 27.81 5.63 39.25
N VAL A 122 26.85 5.95 38.39
CA VAL A 122 26.36 7.33 38.21
C VAL A 122 25.33 7.68 39.29
N GLY A 123 24.38 6.78 39.56
CA GLY A 123 23.28 7.00 40.50
C GLY A 123 23.65 6.95 41.99
N VAL A 124 24.64 6.12 42.37
CA VAL A 124 25.04 5.90 43.77
C VAL A 124 26.40 6.52 44.09
N GLU A 125 27.45 6.26 43.29
CA GLU A 125 28.80 6.77 43.61
C GLU A 125 28.95 8.26 43.30
N GLN A 126 28.32 8.75 42.23
CA GLN A 126 28.32 10.16 41.83
C GLN A 126 27.06 10.93 42.29
N GLY A 127 26.03 10.22 42.76
CA GLY A 127 24.77 10.80 43.25
C GLY A 127 23.84 11.38 42.19
N LYS A 128 24.21 11.32 40.90
CA LYS A 128 23.46 11.88 39.77
C LYS A 128 22.14 11.16 39.50
N THR A 129 21.28 11.76 38.69
CA THR A 129 20.04 11.15 38.18
C THR A 129 20.14 10.99 36.65
N LEU A 130 20.08 9.75 36.13
CA LEU A 130 20.04 9.53 34.69
C LEU A 130 18.60 9.61 34.18
N VAL A 131 18.39 10.38 33.11
CA VAL A 131 17.09 10.51 32.43
C VAL A 131 17.25 10.06 30.99
N LEU A 132 16.63 8.94 30.63
CA LEU A 132 16.51 8.47 29.25
C LEU A 132 15.16 8.92 28.69
N ILE A 133 15.20 9.74 27.65
CA ILE A 133 14.04 10.18 26.90
C ILE A 133 13.97 9.40 25.59
N VAL A 134 12.80 8.84 25.29
CA VAL A 134 12.47 8.21 24.01
C VAL A 134 11.36 9.02 23.36
N ASP A 135 11.64 9.64 22.22
CA ASP A 135 10.64 10.29 21.38
C ASP A 135 10.11 9.30 20.32
N GLU A 136 8.97 9.60 19.70
CA GLU A 136 8.30 8.75 18.70
C GLU A 136 8.10 7.28 19.16
N GLY A 137 7.81 7.09 20.46
CA GLY A 137 7.72 5.79 21.14
C GLY A 137 6.71 4.80 20.57
N GLN A 138 5.74 5.23 19.75
CA GLN A 138 4.86 4.32 19.01
C GLN A 138 5.61 3.51 17.93
N ASN A 139 6.85 3.89 17.58
CA ASN A 139 7.73 3.15 16.68
C ASN A 139 8.53 2.02 17.39
N LEU A 140 8.47 1.94 18.73
CA LEU A 140 9.08 0.83 19.47
C LEU A 140 8.36 -0.49 19.15
N PRO A 141 9.08 -1.59 18.84
CA PRO A 141 8.51 -2.92 18.93
C PRO A 141 8.03 -3.20 20.37
N GLY A 142 6.87 -3.83 20.52
CA GLY A 142 6.29 -4.10 21.86
C GLY A 142 7.24 -4.83 22.81
N GLU A 143 8.05 -5.76 22.30
CA GLU A 143 9.05 -6.51 23.07
C GLU A 143 10.08 -5.60 23.75
N MET A 144 10.35 -4.41 23.22
CA MET A 144 11.28 -3.44 23.83
C MET A 144 10.72 -2.85 25.13
N LEU A 145 9.39 -2.87 25.35
CA LEU A 145 8.80 -2.45 26.63
C LEU A 145 9.23 -3.40 27.76
N ASP A 146 9.39 -4.70 27.50
CA ASP A 146 9.89 -5.64 28.50
C ASP A 146 11.39 -5.47 28.79
N VAL A 147 12.16 -4.98 27.81
CA VAL A 147 13.56 -4.58 28.00
C VAL A 147 13.61 -3.37 28.93
N PHE A 148 12.87 -2.31 28.63
CA PHE A 148 12.77 -1.11 29.48
C PHE A 148 12.20 -1.44 30.88
N ARG A 149 11.16 -2.27 30.97
CA ARG A 149 10.64 -2.81 32.24
C ARG A 149 11.74 -3.49 33.05
N THR A 150 12.66 -4.19 32.39
CA THR A 150 13.79 -4.86 33.05
C THR A 150 14.80 -3.84 33.59
N LEU A 151 15.20 -2.85 32.78
CA LEU A 151 16.12 -1.77 33.19
C LEU A 151 15.55 -0.92 34.35
N LEU A 152 14.22 -0.73 34.40
CA LEU A 152 13.51 -0.01 35.48
C LEU A 152 13.46 -0.74 36.83
N ASN A 153 13.94 -1.98 36.92
CA ASN A 153 14.14 -2.67 38.21
C ASN A 153 15.54 -2.39 38.80
N PHE A 154 16.42 -1.66 38.10
CA PHE A 154 17.67 -1.18 38.69
C PHE A 154 17.35 0.00 39.62
N GLU A 155 17.32 -0.28 40.91
CA GLU A 155 16.96 0.66 41.98
C GLU A 155 17.76 0.38 43.25
N THR A 156 17.83 1.38 44.13
CA THR A 156 18.25 1.21 45.53
C THR A 156 17.00 1.00 46.39
N ASP A 157 17.18 0.73 47.69
CA ASP A 157 16.07 0.68 48.65
C ASP A 157 15.28 2.01 48.74
N ASP A 158 15.89 3.12 48.30
CA ASP A 158 15.35 4.49 48.41
C ASP A 158 14.84 5.07 47.07
N PHE A 159 15.44 4.72 45.91
CA PHE A 159 15.13 5.38 44.62
C PHE A 159 15.48 4.57 43.35
N LYS A 160 14.79 4.88 42.24
CA LYS A 160 15.09 4.36 40.88
C LYS A 160 16.38 4.96 40.33
N LEU A 161 17.28 4.13 39.80
CA LEU A 161 18.55 4.58 39.19
C LEU A 161 18.34 5.18 37.79
N LEU A 162 17.31 4.74 37.06
CA LEU A 162 16.96 5.23 35.73
C LEU A 162 15.58 5.89 35.73
N GLN A 163 15.50 7.13 35.24
CA GLN A 163 14.25 7.78 34.89
C GLN A 163 13.99 7.58 33.39
N LEU A 164 12.88 6.95 33.01
CA LEU A 164 12.52 6.72 31.62
C LEU A 164 11.31 7.56 31.25
N ILE A 165 11.42 8.34 30.18
CA ILE A 165 10.34 9.19 29.68
C ILE A 165 10.05 8.80 28.24
N ILE A 166 8.84 8.33 27.94
CA ILE A 166 8.44 7.95 26.58
C ILE A 166 7.37 8.90 26.06
N PHE A 167 7.69 9.65 25.01
CA PHE A 167 6.75 10.44 24.23
C PHE A 167 6.24 9.60 23.05
N GLY A 168 4.92 9.50 22.89
CA GLY A 168 4.31 8.71 21.82
C GLY A 168 3.00 9.30 21.29
N GLN A 169 2.50 8.72 20.20
CA GLN A 169 1.15 8.99 19.69
C GLN A 169 0.10 8.17 20.48
N PRO A 170 -1.21 8.51 20.46
CA PRO A 170 -2.23 7.87 21.30
C PRO A 170 -2.32 6.34 21.12
N GLU A 171 -2.00 5.83 19.93
CA GLU A 171 -1.93 4.41 19.57
C GLU A 171 -0.94 3.63 20.44
N MET A 172 0.10 4.30 20.99
CA MET A 172 1.04 3.70 21.93
C MET A 172 0.34 3.23 23.22
N GLY A 173 -0.81 3.82 23.59
CA GLY A 173 -1.64 3.34 24.70
C GLY A 173 -2.09 1.88 24.47
N ALA A 174 -2.62 1.58 23.28
CA ALA A 174 -3.04 0.23 22.91
C ALA A 174 -1.88 -0.77 22.76
N MET A 175 -0.64 -0.27 22.64
CA MET A 175 0.56 -1.10 22.76
C MET A 175 0.90 -1.37 24.23
N ILE A 176 0.92 -0.35 25.09
CA ILE A 176 1.20 -0.46 26.53
C ILE A 176 0.23 -1.43 27.21
N HIS A 177 -1.07 -1.36 26.91
CA HIS A 177 -2.10 -2.26 27.48
C HIS A 177 -1.86 -3.76 27.19
N LYS A 178 -0.98 -4.11 26.23
CA LYS A 178 -0.59 -5.52 25.96
C LYS A 178 0.54 -5.99 26.87
N TYR A 179 1.20 -5.08 27.58
CA TYR A 179 2.33 -5.31 28.48
C TYR A 179 1.98 -4.76 29.88
N PRO A 180 1.00 -5.36 30.59
CA PRO A 180 0.54 -4.86 31.89
C PRO A 180 1.67 -4.73 32.93
N ASN A 181 2.67 -5.63 32.88
CA ASN A 181 3.85 -5.55 33.75
C ASN A 181 4.74 -4.30 33.51
N PHE A 182 4.61 -3.65 32.36
CA PHE A 182 5.24 -2.36 32.05
C PHE A 182 4.30 -1.20 32.38
N GLU A 183 2.99 -1.35 32.07
CA GLU A 183 1.95 -0.38 32.42
C GLU A 183 1.87 -0.10 33.94
N ASP A 184 1.91 -1.15 34.76
CA ASP A 184 1.97 -1.08 36.24
C ASP A 184 3.20 -0.34 36.79
N ARG A 185 4.19 -0.04 35.94
CA ARG A 185 5.38 0.77 36.31
C ARG A 185 5.23 2.25 35.99
N ILE A 186 4.21 2.65 35.24
CA ILE A 186 4.00 4.06 34.85
C ILE A 186 3.63 4.87 36.10
N SER A 187 4.52 5.77 36.48
CA SER A 187 4.38 6.63 37.66
C SER A 187 3.74 7.98 37.37
N PHE A 188 3.84 8.41 36.11
CA PHE A 188 3.23 9.62 35.56
C PHE A 188 2.76 9.32 34.15
N ASP A 189 1.47 9.52 33.89
CA ASP A 189 0.83 9.34 32.59
C ASP A 189 0.08 10.63 32.25
N PHE A 190 0.34 11.19 31.08
CA PHE A 190 -0.23 12.46 30.66
C PHE A 190 -0.53 12.44 29.16
N GLU A 191 -1.68 13.00 28.76
CA GLU A 191 -2.03 13.17 27.34
C GLU A 191 -2.04 14.66 27.00
N VAL A 192 -1.24 15.06 26.02
CA VAL A 192 -1.11 16.45 25.54
C VAL A 192 -2.03 16.64 24.34
N GLY A 193 -3.01 17.53 24.49
CA GLY A 193 -3.99 17.87 23.47
C GLY A 193 -3.64 19.11 22.64
N PRO A 194 -4.60 19.58 21.82
CA PRO A 194 -4.55 20.86 21.13
C PRO A 194 -4.74 22.02 22.12
N ILE A 195 -4.11 23.17 21.85
CA ILE A 195 -4.13 24.32 22.77
C ILE A 195 -5.40 25.17 22.62
N SER A 196 -5.80 25.84 23.71
CA SER A 196 -6.95 26.74 23.74
C SER A 196 -6.78 27.95 22.82
N LEU A 197 -7.88 28.68 22.53
CA LEU A 197 -7.80 29.96 21.79
C LEU A 197 -6.91 30.97 22.52
N GLU A 198 -6.97 31.03 23.85
CA GLU A 198 -6.18 31.94 24.67
C GLU A 198 -4.69 31.57 24.65
N ASP A 199 -4.36 30.28 24.79
CA ASP A 199 -2.99 29.77 24.64
C ASP A 199 -2.45 29.98 23.22
N MET A 200 -3.29 29.85 22.19
CA MET A 200 -2.90 30.10 20.80
C MET A 200 -2.49 31.56 20.59
N LYS A 201 -3.26 32.51 21.14
CA LYS A 201 -2.90 33.94 21.11
C LYS A 201 -1.58 34.18 21.83
N GLY A 202 -1.44 33.66 23.05
CA GLY A 202 -0.19 33.74 23.82
C GLY A 202 1.01 33.15 23.09
N MET A 203 0.84 32.03 22.37
CA MET A 203 1.88 31.40 21.55
C MET A 203 2.28 32.26 20.34
N ILE A 204 1.29 32.86 19.65
CA ILE A 204 1.54 33.76 18.52
C ILE A 204 2.30 35.00 19.00
N ASP A 205 1.82 35.65 20.06
CA ASP A 205 2.45 36.83 20.65
C ASP A 205 3.87 36.55 21.16
N HIS A 206 4.07 35.44 21.86
CA HIS A 206 5.39 35.03 22.36
C HIS A 206 6.40 34.82 21.23
N ARG A 207 5.99 34.16 20.13
CA ARG A 207 6.86 33.92 18.98
C ARG A 207 7.24 35.21 18.25
N ILE A 208 6.30 36.15 18.12
CA ILE A 208 6.53 37.48 17.57
C ILE A 208 7.52 38.27 18.45
N ASP A 209 7.28 38.30 19.76
CA ASP A 209 8.10 39.00 20.77
C ASP A 209 9.55 38.48 20.79
N VAL A 210 9.74 37.16 20.86
CA VAL A 210 11.07 36.51 20.86
C VAL A 210 11.87 36.78 19.57
N THR A 211 11.18 37.03 18.45
CA THR A 211 11.85 37.39 17.17
C THR A 211 12.05 38.90 16.98
N GLY A 212 11.67 39.72 17.96
CA GLY A 212 11.87 41.18 18.00
C GLY A 212 10.67 42.01 17.56
N GLY A 213 9.51 41.39 17.31
CA GLY A 213 8.27 42.08 16.98
C GLY A 213 7.50 42.54 18.23
N ILE A 214 6.35 43.17 18.00
CA ILE A 214 5.50 43.71 19.07
C ILE A 214 4.34 42.74 19.33
N ARG A 215 4.06 42.37 20.59
CA ARG A 215 2.89 41.54 20.94
C ARG A 215 1.58 42.19 20.46
N GLY A 216 0.67 41.38 19.95
CA GLY A 216 -0.59 41.82 19.34
C GLY A 216 -0.44 42.52 17.99
N SER A 217 0.73 42.47 17.35
CA SER A 217 0.92 43.01 15.99
C SER A 217 0.44 42.03 14.91
N TRP A 218 0.08 42.60 13.76
CA TRP A 218 -0.40 41.94 12.54
C TRP A 218 -1.72 41.15 12.66
N PHE A 219 -1.89 40.26 13.64
CA PHE A 219 -3.07 39.40 13.71
C PHE A 219 -4.25 40.07 14.44
N ASN A 220 -5.35 40.35 13.73
CA ASN A 220 -6.54 40.90 14.38
C ASN A 220 -7.39 39.81 15.06
N GLU A 221 -8.27 40.22 15.99
CA GLU A 221 -9.06 39.30 16.82
C GLU A 221 -9.90 38.30 16.01
N LYS A 222 -10.49 38.73 14.88
CA LYS A 222 -11.26 37.84 14.01
C LYS A 222 -10.37 36.83 13.28
N ALA A 223 -9.19 37.27 12.81
CA ALA A 223 -8.20 36.38 12.22
C ALA A 223 -7.74 35.32 13.23
N LEU A 224 -7.49 35.70 14.50
CA LEU A 224 -7.11 34.75 15.56
C LEU A 224 -8.21 33.72 15.83
N ILE A 225 -9.47 34.14 15.97
CA ILE A 225 -10.61 33.21 16.11
C ILE A 225 -10.69 32.27 14.89
N LYS A 226 -10.46 32.80 13.68
CA LYS A 226 -10.49 32.01 12.44
C LYS A 226 -9.33 31.02 12.35
N ILE A 227 -8.12 31.41 12.73
CA ILE A 227 -6.94 30.54 12.79
C ILE A 227 -7.21 29.40 13.78
N HIS A 228 -7.73 29.68 14.98
CA HIS A 228 -8.03 28.64 15.96
C HIS A 228 -9.06 27.65 15.46
N LYS A 229 -10.21 28.13 14.94
CA LYS A 229 -11.29 27.29 14.41
C LYS A 229 -10.83 26.35 13.30
N ASN A 230 -9.91 26.78 12.45
CA ASN A 230 -9.43 25.98 11.31
C ASN A 230 -8.24 25.08 11.64
N THR A 231 -7.40 25.48 12.60
CA THR A 231 -6.27 24.67 13.07
C THR A 231 -6.66 23.69 14.17
N GLN A 232 -7.86 23.84 14.73
CA GLN A 232 -8.38 23.11 15.90
C GLN A 232 -7.42 23.17 17.10
N GLY A 233 -6.66 24.26 17.24
CA GLY A 233 -5.68 24.41 18.31
C GLY A 233 -4.39 23.61 18.17
N TYR A 234 -4.12 22.93 17.04
CA TYR A 234 -2.88 22.13 16.90
C TYR A 234 -1.66 23.04 16.64
N PRO A 235 -0.64 23.11 17.54
CA PRO A 235 0.48 24.05 17.44
C PRO A 235 1.24 24.01 16.10
N ARG A 236 1.47 22.82 15.52
CA ARG A 236 2.10 22.69 14.20
C ARG A 236 1.26 23.31 13.07
N LYS A 237 -0.07 23.09 13.08
CA LYS A 237 -1.00 23.67 12.09
C LYS A 237 -1.08 25.19 12.25
N ILE A 238 -1.17 25.69 13.49
CA ILE A 238 -1.13 27.13 13.82
C ILE A 238 0.15 27.76 13.26
N THR A 239 1.31 27.17 13.56
CA THR A 239 2.62 27.65 13.11
C THR A 239 2.68 27.73 11.58
N GLN A 240 2.28 26.67 10.88
CA GLN A 240 2.28 26.64 9.40
C GLN A 240 1.34 27.70 8.79
N LEU A 241 0.12 27.85 9.31
CA LEU A 241 -0.84 28.84 8.81
C LEU A 241 -0.38 30.28 9.10
N CYS A 242 0.14 30.55 10.31
CA CYS A 242 0.64 31.89 10.67
C CYS A 242 1.87 32.29 9.83
N HIS A 243 2.76 31.35 9.50
CA HIS A 243 3.87 31.58 8.58
C HIS A 243 3.37 31.99 7.18
N GLN A 244 2.41 31.25 6.62
CA GLN A 244 1.83 31.57 5.30
C GLN A 244 1.10 32.92 5.30
N LEU A 245 0.39 33.24 6.39
CA LEU A 245 -0.29 34.53 6.56
C LEU A 245 0.68 35.70 6.63
N LEU A 246 1.78 35.55 7.38
CA LEU A 246 2.82 36.59 7.48
C LEU A 246 3.47 36.86 6.11
N LEU A 247 3.79 35.80 5.36
CA LEU A 247 4.29 35.93 3.98
C LEU A 247 3.26 36.56 3.03
N THR A 248 1.97 36.26 3.19
CA THR A 248 0.90 36.83 2.35
C THR A 248 0.71 38.31 2.64
N MET A 249 0.67 38.70 3.92
CA MET A 249 0.62 40.09 4.35
C MET A 249 1.80 40.90 3.78
N MET A 250 3.02 40.35 3.84
CA MET A 250 4.22 40.95 3.25
C MET A 250 4.15 41.04 1.72
N SER A 251 3.57 40.03 1.03
CA SER A 251 3.44 40.05 -0.43
C SER A 251 2.33 40.99 -0.94
N GLU A 252 1.40 41.39 -0.09
CA GLU A 252 0.29 42.32 -0.39
C GLU A 252 0.56 43.75 0.11
N ASP A 253 1.76 44.04 0.64
CA ASP A 253 2.11 45.31 1.31
C ASP A 253 1.09 45.75 2.38
N LYS A 254 0.49 44.78 3.09
CA LYS A 254 -0.51 45.02 4.15
C LYS A 254 0.12 45.18 5.53
N THR A 255 -0.59 45.89 6.40
CA THR A 255 -0.21 46.14 7.80
C THR A 255 -0.79 45.14 8.79
N ASP A 256 -1.81 44.38 8.39
CA ASP A 256 -2.52 43.45 9.25
C ASP A 256 -3.12 42.26 8.47
N ILE A 257 -3.41 41.22 9.24
CA ILE A 257 -3.95 39.94 8.84
C ILE A 257 -5.37 39.87 9.39
N ASP A 258 -6.33 39.83 8.49
CA ASP A 258 -7.76 39.80 8.77
C ASP A 258 -8.41 38.44 8.46
N GLU A 259 -9.69 38.30 8.83
CA GLU A 259 -10.44 37.06 8.58
C GLU A 259 -10.52 36.71 7.09
N GLU A 260 -10.55 37.71 6.21
CA GLU A 260 -10.57 37.51 4.75
C GLU A 260 -9.24 36.98 4.24
N MET A 261 -8.10 37.48 4.72
CA MET A 261 -6.78 36.94 4.42
C MET A 261 -6.64 35.50 4.91
N VAL A 262 -7.12 35.17 6.12
CA VAL A 262 -7.18 33.78 6.61
C VAL A 262 -7.99 32.89 5.67
N GLN A 263 -9.18 33.32 5.26
CA GLN A 263 -10.02 32.56 4.34
C GLN A 263 -9.36 32.38 2.94
N ARG A 264 -8.67 33.41 2.42
CA ARG A 264 -7.99 33.35 1.11
C ARG A 264 -6.76 32.44 1.12
N VAL A 265 -5.90 32.54 2.13
CA VAL A 265 -4.72 31.66 2.28
C VAL A 265 -5.15 30.21 2.45
N MET A 266 -6.21 29.96 3.23
CA MET A 266 -6.77 28.61 3.38
C MET A 266 -7.35 28.03 2.09
N SER A 267 -8.10 28.81 1.32
CA SER A 267 -8.67 28.37 0.02
C SER A 267 -7.64 28.28 -1.12
N GLY A 268 -6.33 28.26 -0.80
CA GLY A 268 -5.25 28.09 -1.76
C GLY A 268 -5.06 29.25 -2.75
N LYS A 269 -5.81 30.35 -2.60
CA LYS A 269 -5.74 31.54 -3.47
C LYS A 269 -4.56 32.43 -3.10
N LEU A 270 -3.36 31.89 -3.28
CA LEU A 270 -2.09 32.59 -3.05
C LEU A 270 -1.62 33.29 -4.32
N ASP A 271 -1.64 34.62 -4.33
CA ASP A 271 -1.00 35.44 -5.36
C ASP A 271 0.51 35.60 -5.07
N THR A 272 1.23 34.47 -4.99
CA THR A 272 2.68 34.40 -4.69
C THR A 272 3.57 34.97 -5.82
N GLY A 273 2.95 35.53 -6.87
CA GLY A 273 3.63 36.19 -7.98
C GLY A 273 4.31 37.51 -7.65
N GLY A 274 4.13 38.05 -6.44
CA GLY A 274 4.79 39.28 -5.94
C GLY A 274 6.24 39.05 -5.49
N LEU A 275 6.43 38.32 -4.38
CA LEU A 275 7.73 38.16 -3.72
C LEU A 275 8.83 37.55 -4.62
N LEU A 276 8.48 36.67 -5.56
CA LEU A 276 9.45 36.03 -6.47
C LEU A 276 9.85 36.87 -7.70
N LYS A 277 9.23 38.04 -7.92
CA LYS A 277 9.56 38.91 -9.08
C LYS A 277 10.71 39.89 -8.84
N GLN A 278 11.12 40.14 -7.60
CA GLN A 278 12.30 40.98 -7.35
C GLN A 278 13.57 40.13 -7.16
N LYS A 279 14.52 40.32 -8.10
CA LYS A 279 15.87 39.74 -8.15
C LYS A 279 15.97 38.22 -8.37
N LYS A 280 15.65 37.80 -9.61
CA LYS A 280 16.46 36.76 -10.29
C LYS A 280 17.92 37.22 -10.39
N LYS A 281 18.75 36.93 -9.39
CA LYS A 281 20.22 36.84 -9.50
C LYS A 281 20.78 35.87 -8.44
N ASN A 282 21.38 34.78 -8.94
CA ASN A 282 22.36 33.90 -8.30
C ASN A 282 22.03 33.28 -6.93
N TYR A 283 20.85 32.65 -6.79
CA TYR A 283 20.61 31.73 -5.67
C TYR A 283 21.44 30.44 -5.75
N ASN A 284 21.67 29.92 -6.97
CA ASN A 284 22.40 28.66 -7.17
C ASN A 284 23.91 28.76 -6.84
N GLU A 285 24.56 29.89 -7.13
CA GLU A 285 25.97 30.10 -6.74
C GLU A 285 26.14 30.20 -5.22
N ILE A 286 25.22 30.86 -4.51
CA ILE A 286 25.33 31.05 -3.06
C ILE A 286 25.13 29.73 -2.31
N ALA A 287 24.23 28.87 -2.78
CA ALA A 287 24.03 27.54 -2.19
C ALA A 287 25.23 26.61 -2.42
N VAL A 288 25.76 26.56 -3.65
CA VAL A 288 26.93 25.73 -3.99
C VAL A 288 28.19 26.21 -3.29
N ASN A 289 28.46 27.52 -3.25
CA ASN A 289 29.64 28.06 -2.57
C ASN A 289 29.58 27.88 -1.06
N LYS A 290 28.40 27.98 -0.42
CA LYS A 290 28.26 27.65 1.01
C LYS A 290 28.46 26.16 1.30
N LEU A 291 28.06 25.26 0.40
CA LEU A 291 28.30 23.84 0.56
C LEU A 291 29.81 23.51 0.43
N LEU A 292 30.48 24.15 -0.53
CA LEU A 292 31.93 24.02 -0.75
C LEU A 292 32.77 24.65 0.36
N ASP A 293 32.34 25.78 0.94
CA ASP A 293 33.01 26.41 2.10
C ASP A 293 32.88 25.60 3.39
N VAL A 294 31.83 24.78 3.52
CA VAL A 294 31.68 23.83 4.63
C VAL A 294 32.58 22.62 4.38
N LEU A 295 32.55 22.04 3.17
CA LEU A 295 33.39 20.88 2.82
C LEU A 295 34.90 21.19 2.84
N ARG A 296 35.31 22.42 2.50
CA ARG A 296 36.71 22.87 2.62
C ARG A 296 37.15 23.14 4.07
N LYS A 297 36.23 23.40 5.00
CA LYS A 297 36.56 23.65 6.41
C LYS A 297 36.89 22.40 7.23
N ASP A 298 36.58 21.22 6.69
CA ASP A 298 36.86 19.94 7.34
C ASP A 298 38.14 19.24 6.81
N GLU A 299 38.76 19.74 5.73
CA GLU A 299 40.08 19.23 5.26
C GLU A 299 41.27 19.98 5.87
N ASP A 300 41.17 21.31 6.08
CA ASP A 300 42.27 22.16 6.61
C ASP A 300 42.38 22.15 8.16
N LYS A 301 42.24 20.97 8.79
CA LYS A 301 42.53 20.77 10.22
C LYS A 301 43.40 19.55 10.52
N THR A 302 44.38 19.27 9.66
CA THR A 302 45.59 18.55 10.08
C THR A 302 46.85 19.23 9.58
N LYS A 303 47.80 19.47 10.50
CA LYS A 303 49.13 20.08 10.34
C LYS A 303 49.20 21.62 10.26
N GLU A 304 49.15 22.25 11.43
CA GLU A 304 50.10 23.33 11.74
C GLU A 304 50.93 22.91 12.96
N SER A 305 52.24 22.79 12.76
CA SER A 305 53.24 22.77 13.84
C SER A 305 54.57 23.23 13.26
N ASP A 306 54.64 24.52 12.91
CA ASP A 306 55.87 25.13 12.41
C ASP A 306 56.95 25.19 13.50
N VAL A 307 58.15 24.76 13.15
CA VAL A 307 59.38 25.14 13.85
C VAL A 307 60.44 25.51 12.82
N SER A 308 61.09 26.65 13.10
CA SER A 308 62.36 27.15 12.57
C SER A 308 62.38 27.84 11.20
N SER A 309 62.93 29.05 11.25
CA SER A 309 63.45 29.83 10.14
C SER A 309 64.94 29.55 9.89
N SER A 310 65.41 30.02 8.73
CA SER A 310 66.82 30.22 8.31
C SER A 310 67.58 29.03 7.70
N GLY A 311 68.28 29.30 6.58
CA GLY A 311 69.37 28.44 6.06
C GLY A 311 69.33 28.11 4.56
N ASN A 312 69.79 29.04 3.72
CA ASN A 312 70.77 28.89 2.63
C ASN A 312 70.96 27.58 1.81
N ASP A 313 71.31 27.80 0.52
CA ASP A 313 72.09 26.94 -0.41
C ASP A 313 71.41 25.61 -0.84
N ASP A 314 71.62 25.02 -2.04
CA ASP A 314 72.24 25.45 -3.30
C ASP A 314 71.76 24.48 -4.44
N LEU A 315 71.82 24.96 -5.69
CA LEU A 315 72.14 24.24 -6.95
C LEU A 315 71.44 22.92 -7.39
N ASP A 316 70.92 23.01 -8.63
CA ASP A 316 71.17 22.14 -9.81
C ASP A 316 70.43 20.80 -10.07
N ASP A 317 70.03 20.73 -11.36
CA ASP A 317 70.01 19.62 -12.33
C ASP A 317 68.93 18.50 -12.32
N ASP A 318 68.07 18.64 -13.34
CA ASP A 318 67.86 17.70 -14.46
C ASP A 318 66.76 16.61 -14.48
N ASP A 319 66.41 16.34 -15.75
CA ASP A 319 65.59 15.32 -16.40
C ASP A 319 64.06 15.32 -16.18
N TRP A 320 63.16 15.61 -17.16
CA TRP A 320 63.06 15.40 -18.64
C TRP A 320 62.16 14.20 -19.03
N ILE A 321 61.41 14.36 -20.15
CA ILE A 321 60.34 13.50 -20.74
C ILE A 321 59.02 13.45 -19.92
N GLY A 322 57.84 13.85 -20.40
CA GLY A 322 57.36 14.09 -21.78
C GLY A 322 56.42 12.96 -22.26
N GLY A 323 55.61 13.07 -23.32
CA GLY A 323 54.84 14.21 -23.85
C GLY A 323 53.35 13.80 -23.82
N ASP A 324 52.41 14.27 -24.64
CA ASP A 324 52.40 15.34 -25.65
C ASP A 324 50.96 15.91 -25.72
N ALA A 325 50.81 17.10 -26.30
CA ALA A 325 49.52 17.75 -26.60
C ALA A 325 48.92 17.17 -27.93
N PRO A 326 48.09 17.83 -28.78
CA PRO A 326 47.71 19.26 -28.91
C PRO A 326 46.16 19.53 -28.98
N GLU A 327 45.68 20.68 -28.49
CA GLU A 327 45.22 21.90 -29.23
C GLU A 327 43.68 21.94 -29.45
N MET A 328 42.95 23.02 -29.13
CA MET A 328 42.93 24.39 -29.72
C MET A 328 42.45 24.40 -31.19
N GLU A 329 41.69 25.37 -31.70
CA GLU A 329 41.05 26.55 -31.07
C GLU A 329 39.79 26.96 -31.88
N THR A 330 39.26 28.16 -31.60
CA THR A 330 38.05 28.76 -32.19
C THR A 330 38.26 29.38 -33.59
N ASP A 331 37.22 30.10 -34.06
CA ASP A 331 37.20 31.14 -35.10
C ASP A 331 36.92 30.69 -36.55
N THR A 332 36.19 31.42 -37.40
CA THR A 332 35.28 32.61 -37.26
C THR A 332 34.39 32.72 -38.53
N ASP A 333 33.47 33.70 -38.54
CA ASP A 333 32.98 34.43 -39.75
C ASP A 333 32.00 33.71 -40.72
N LYS A 334 31.17 34.40 -41.52
CA LYS A 334 30.38 35.65 -41.37
C LYS A 334 29.45 35.81 -42.60
N GLU A 335 28.50 36.76 -42.53
CA GLU A 335 27.76 37.40 -43.67
C GLU A 335 26.76 36.53 -44.49
N ALA A 336 25.71 37.06 -45.15
CA ALA A 336 24.89 38.27 -44.95
C ALA A 336 23.65 38.28 -45.91
N ILE A 337 22.77 39.28 -45.74
CA ILE A 337 21.79 39.89 -46.70
C ILE A 337 20.34 39.33 -46.75
N ASP A 338 19.42 40.29 -46.48
CA ASP A 338 18.03 40.54 -46.93
C ASP A 338 17.47 39.73 -48.14
N ASP A 339 16.14 39.59 -48.38
CA ASP A 339 15.17 40.70 -48.43
C ASP A 339 13.67 40.25 -48.55
N ASN A 340 12.76 41.20 -48.30
CA ASN A 340 11.35 41.34 -48.75
C ASN A 340 10.16 40.54 -48.14
N ILE A 341 9.09 41.33 -47.92
CA ILE A 341 7.70 40.98 -47.54
C ILE A 341 6.82 40.97 -48.82
N PRO A 342 5.59 40.41 -48.83
CA PRO A 342 4.42 41.31 -48.65
C PRO A 342 3.18 40.70 -47.95
N ILE A 343 2.21 41.58 -47.63
CA ILE A 343 0.96 41.32 -46.91
C ILE A 343 -0.25 41.34 -47.86
N THR A 344 -1.18 40.38 -47.75
CA THR A 344 -2.61 40.46 -48.15
C THR A 344 -3.42 39.52 -47.23
N LYS A 345 -4.44 39.86 -46.44
CA LYS A 345 -5.60 40.79 -46.49
C LYS A 345 -6.85 40.22 -47.20
N ASN A 346 -8.02 40.45 -46.56
CA ASN A 346 -9.43 40.15 -46.93
C ASN A 346 -9.97 38.81 -46.39
N LEU A 347 -10.96 38.76 -45.49
CA LEU A 347 -12.34 39.32 -45.43
C LEU A 347 -13.39 38.32 -45.98
N ASN A 348 -14.35 37.93 -45.13
CA ASN A 348 -15.77 38.23 -45.37
C ASN A 348 -16.62 38.08 -44.09
N ASN A 349 -17.67 38.90 -44.00
CA ASN A 349 -18.69 38.92 -42.96
C ASN A 349 -19.85 37.96 -43.29
N GLU A 350 -20.69 37.64 -42.30
CA GLU A 350 -22.12 38.02 -42.18
C GLU A 350 -22.69 37.35 -40.92
N GLY A 351 -23.28 38.08 -39.95
CA GLY A 351 -24.72 38.39 -39.86
C GLY A 351 -25.39 37.43 -38.84
N ASN A 352 -26.22 37.80 -37.85
CA ASN A 352 -27.05 39.00 -37.64
C ASN A 352 -27.25 39.35 -36.15
N LEU A 353 -27.73 40.57 -35.88
CA LEU A 353 -28.30 41.02 -34.60
C LEU A 353 -29.84 40.92 -34.58
N ALA A 354 -30.43 40.73 -33.39
CA ALA A 354 -31.75 41.24 -32.93
C ALA A 354 -31.93 40.89 -31.42
N SER A 355 -31.97 41.82 -30.46
CA SER A 355 -33.16 42.55 -29.91
C SER A 355 -34.31 41.62 -29.44
N SER A 356 -35.01 41.79 -28.30
CA SER A 356 -34.92 42.64 -27.08
C SER A 356 -35.80 41.95 -25.98
N SER A 357 -36.20 42.47 -24.80
CA SER A 357 -36.08 43.75 -24.04
C SER A 357 -36.46 43.48 -22.56
N ASP A 358 -36.24 44.44 -21.65
CA ASP A 358 -36.49 44.32 -20.20
C ASP A 358 -37.96 44.12 -19.78
N THR A 359 -38.17 43.39 -18.67
CA THR A 359 -39.24 43.63 -17.67
C THR A 359 -38.84 43.08 -16.29
N ILE A 360 -39.50 43.55 -15.22
CA ILE A 360 -38.98 43.63 -13.84
C ILE A 360 -39.71 42.67 -12.86
N GLU A 361 -38.95 42.16 -11.87
CA GLU A 361 -39.35 41.54 -10.58
C GLU A 361 -40.38 40.39 -10.52
N SER A 362 -39.94 39.23 -10.01
CA SER A 362 -40.32 38.80 -8.65
C SER A 362 -39.33 37.77 -8.08
N VAL A 363 -39.16 37.78 -6.76
CA VAL A 363 -38.25 36.89 -6.01
C VAL A 363 -38.86 35.49 -5.86
N ASP A 364 -38.05 34.44 -6.03
CA ASP A 364 -38.16 33.23 -5.19
C ASP A 364 -36.83 32.46 -5.12
N HIS A 365 -36.51 31.95 -3.93
CA HIS A 365 -35.30 31.16 -3.68
C HIS A 365 -35.54 29.68 -4.00
N ALA A 366 -34.93 29.17 -5.07
CA ALA A 366 -34.68 27.74 -5.25
C ALA A 366 -33.17 27.52 -5.39
N ALA A 367 -32.62 26.58 -4.62
CA ALA A 367 -31.20 26.27 -4.66
C ALA A 367 -30.83 25.67 -6.02
N ASN A 368 -29.93 26.34 -6.74
CA ASN A 368 -29.40 25.82 -7.99
C ASN A 368 -28.36 24.75 -7.65
N GLU A 369 -28.75 23.48 -7.69
CA GLU A 369 -27.83 22.35 -7.61
C GLU A 369 -26.79 22.52 -8.72
N LYS A 370 -25.52 22.74 -8.33
CA LYS A 370 -24.43 22.66 -9.30
C LYS A 370 -24.34 21.22 -9.77
N GLN A 371 -24.65 20.98 -11.04
CA GLN A 371 -24.42 19.69 -11.67
C GLN A 371 -22.95 19.30 -11.47
N VAL A 372 -22.76 18.22 -10.70
CA VAL A 372 -21.49 17.51 -10.60
C VAL A 372 -21.29 16.80 -11.95
N PRO A 373 -20.12 16.90 -12.61
CA PRO A 373 -19.86 16.09 -13.80
C PRO A 373 -20.01 14.61 -13.44
N SER A 374 -20.81 13.87 -14.21
CA SER A 374 -21.00 12.45 -13.94
C SER A 374 -19.77 11.66 -14.41
N PRO A 375 -19.53 10.45 -13.87
CA PRO A 375 -18.42 9.59 -14.34
C PRO A 375 -18.45 9.25 -15.85
N SER A 376 -19.54 9.55 -16.54
CA SER A 376 -19.70 9.51 -18.00
C SER A 376 -18.96 10.60 -18.77
N ASP A 377 -18.49 11.66 -18.11
CA ASP A 377 -17.80 12.79 -18.74
C ASP A 377 -16.29 12.54 -18.91
N ILE A 378 -15.82 11.34 -18.55
CA ILE A 378 -14.51 10.79 -18.94
C ILE A 378 -14.61 10.42 -20.42
N GLU A 379 -13.68 10.91 -21.26
CA GLU A 379 -13.66 10.59 -22.70
C GLU A 379 -13.69 9.06 -22.91
N GLU A 380 -14.57 8.58 -23.81
CA GLU A 380 -14.84 7.15 -24.09
C GLU A 380 -13.61 6.32 -24.55
N ASN A 381 -12.41 6.92 -24.61
CA ASN A 381 -11.20 6.38 -25.23
C ASN A 381 -10.07 5.99 -24.25
N GLU A 382 -10.23 6.09 -22.92
CA GLU A 382 -9.14 5.76 -21.97
C GLU A 382 -9.00 4.27 -21.59
N PHE A 383 -9.95 3.40 -21.96
CA PHE A 383 -9.82 1.96 -21.73
C PHE A 383 -9.08 1.27 -22.89
N ASP A 384 -7.89 0.72 -22.61
CA ASP A 384 -7.06 -0.04 -23.57
C ASP A 384 -7.89 -1.02 -24.42
N GLU A 385 -7.72 -0.97 -25.75
CA GLU A 385 -8.43 -1.82 -26.71
C GLU A 385 -8.44 -3.30 -26.30
N PHE A 386 -9.61 -3.94 -26.50
CA PHE A 386 -9.80 -5.37 -26.35
C PHE A 386 -8.86 -6.15 -27.26
N LEU A 387 -8.41 -7.32 -26.81
CA LEU A 387 -7.52 -8.16 -27.62
C LEU A 387 -8.28 -8.76 -28.82
N PRO A 388 -7.67 -8.85 -30.02
CA PRO A 388 -8.32 -9.37 -31.23
C PRO A 388 -8.88 -10.80 -31.13
N THR A 389 -8.40 -11.59 -30.16
CA THR A 389 -8.83 -12.98 -29.93
C THR A 389 -9.27 -13.19 -28.48
N GLN A 390 -10.28 -12.44 -28.07
CA GLN A 390 -10.92 -12.55 -26.74
C GLN A 390 -11.16 -14.00 -26.28
N GLY A 391 -11.05 -14.18 -24.97
CA GLY A 391 -11.27 -15.44 -24.25
C GLY A 391 -10.17 -16.49 -24.44
N SER A 392 -9.25 -16.29 -25.37
CA SER A 392 -8.24 -17.30 -25.73
C SER A 392 -7.03 -17.24 -24.81
N TYR A 393 -6.42 -18.39 -24.51
CA TYR A 393 -5.22 -18.47 -23.68
C TYR A 393 -4.05 -17.69 -24.31
N PRO A 394 -3.48 -16.70 -23.60
CA PRO A 394 -2.27 -16.02 -24.05
C PRO A 394 -1.08 -16.98 -24.22
N PRO A 395 -0.15 -16.75 -25.17
CA PRO A 395 0.94 -17.69 -25.48
C PRO A 395 1.90 -18.03 -24.33
N HIS A 396 1.88 -17.26 -23.23
CA HIS A 396 2.68 -17.53 -22.02
C HIS A 396 1.95 -18.36 -20.96
N ILE A 397 0.62 -18.50 -21.06
CA ILE A 397 -0.20 -19.26 -20.12
C ILE A 397 -0.46 -20.63 -20.72
N LYS A 398 -0.05 -21.69 -20.02
CA LYS A 398 -0.29 -23.07 -20.50
C LYS A 398 -1.74 -23.45 -20.27
N GLN A 399 -2.46 -23.77 -21.35
CA GLN A 399 -3.79 -24.37 -21.26
C GLN A 399 -3.71 -25.75 -20.55
N PRO A 400 -4.57 -26.03 -19.55
CA PRO A 400 -4.61 -27.33 -18.89
C PRO A 400 -4.97 -28.48 -19.85
N LEU A 401 -4.25 -29.60 -19.78
CA LEU A 401 -4.55 -30.81 -20.57
C LEU A 401 -5.97 -31.38 -20.33
N VAL A 402 -6.59 -31.05 -19.20
CA VAL A 402 -7.98 -31.45 -18.89
C VAL A 402 -8.99 -30.73 -19.79
N ASN A 403 -8.62 -29.61 -20.42
CA ASN A 403 -9.53 -28.79 -21.22
C ASN A 403 -9.62 -29.25 -22.70
N TYR A 404 -8.94 -30.36 -23.04
CA TYR A 404 -9.23 -31.16 -24.23
C TYR A 404 -10.40 -32.15 -24.01
N ILE A 405 -10.93 -32.24 -22.78
CA ILE A 405 -12.15 -32.99 -22.46
C ILE A 405 -13.32 -32.00 -22.53
N PRO A 406 -14.39 -32.27 -23.32
CA PRO A 406 -15.51 -31.34 -23.50
C PRO A 406 -16.41 -31.34 -22.26
N LEU A 407 -16.01 -30.58 -21.24
CA LEU A 407 -16.73 -30.39 -19.99
C LEU A 407 -16.63 -28.93 -19.58
N ASP A 408 -17.77 -28.24 -19.63
CA ASP A 408 -17.92 -26.87 -19.16
C ASP A 408 -17.44 -26.72 -17.71
N LYS A 409 -16.75 -25.62 -17.44
CA LYS A 409 -16.29 -25.25 -16.10
C LYS A 409 -16.61 -23.80 -15.82
N THR A 410 -17.64 -23.58 -15.02
CA THR A 410 -17.97 -22.27 -14.48
C THR A 410 -17.20 -22.06 -13.20
N TYR A 411 -16.63 -20.87 -13.00
CA TYR A 411 -16.00 -20.43 -11.76
C TYR A 411 -16.65 -19.14 -11.29
N THR A 412 -17.08 -19.12 -10.04
CA THR A 412 -17.54 -17.90 -9.36
C THR A 412 -16.36 -17.31 -8.62
N GLY A 413 -15.87 -16.15 -9.07
CA GLY A 413 -14.81 -15.40 -8.40
C GLY A 413 -15.41 -14.36 -7.49
N ILE A 414 -15.03 -14.40 -6.21
CA ILE A 414 -15.46 -13.47 -5.18
C ILE A 414 -14.23 -12.74 -4.66
N SER A 415 -14.27 -11.42 -4.61
CA SER A 415 -13.26 -10.60 -3.92
C SER A 415 -13.94 -9.75 -2.86
N ILE A 416 -13.45 -9.82 -1.62
CA ILE A 416 -14.00 -9.05 -0.50
C ILE A 416 -12.98 -7.98 -0.07
N ASP A 417 -13.42 -6.73 0.05
CA ASP A 417 -12.64 -5.65 0.64
C ASP A 417 -13.50 -4.88 1.66
N SER A 418 -13.16 -5.02 2.94
CA SER A 418 -13.95 -4.54 4.09
C SER A 418 -15.46 -4.80 3.95
N GLY A 419 -16.28 -3.77 3.65
CA GLY A 419 -17.73 -3.89 3.51
C GLY A 419 -18.25 -4.28 2.13
N ARG A 420 -17.38 -4.52 1.14
CA ARG A 420 -17.76 -4.69 -0.27
C ARG A 420 -17.35 -6.05 -0.79
N MET A 421 -18.22 -6.63 -1.62
CA MET A 421 -18.02 -7.91 -2.27
C MET A 421 -18.21 -7.75 -3.78
N TYR A 422 -17.16 -8.04 -4.54
CA TYR A 422 -17.14 -8.03 -5.99
C TYR A 422 -17.23 -9.45 -6.51
N LEU A 423 -18.13 -9.70 -7.46
CA LEU A 423 -18.42 -11.02 -8.00
C LEU A 423 -18.20 -11.06 -9.51
N SER A 424 -17.78 -12.22 -10.00
CA SER A 424 -17.66 -12.52 -11.43
C SER A 424 -17.96 -13.99 -11.69
N VAL A 425 -18.59 -14.28 -12.83
CA VAL A 425 -18.84 -15.65 -13.29
C VAL A 425 -18.12 -15.84 -14.62
N ILE A 426 -17.12 -16.72 -14.63
CA ILE A 426 -16.37 -17.07 -15.84
C ILE A 426 -16.67 -18.52 -16.22
N LEU A 427 -17.22 -18.73 -17.41
CA LEU A 427 -17.31 -20.05 -18.03
C LEU A 427 -16.05 -20.31 -18.86
N GLU A 428 -15.44 -21.46 -18.65
CA GLU A 428 -14.48 -22.04 -19.59
C GLU A 428 -15.11 -23.18 -20.40
N ASN A 429 -15.19 -22.99 -21.72
CA ASN A 429 -15.66 -23.96 -22.71
C ASN A 429 -14.66 -24.01 -23.88
N ASN A 430 -14.25 -25.22 -24.30
CA ASN A 430 -13.31 -25.46 -25.42
C ASN A 430 -12.02 -24.62 -25.38
N GLY A 431 -11.53 -24.27 -24.18
CA GLY A 431 -10.33 -23.44 -24.00
C GLY A 431 -10.54 -21.95 -24.22
N LYS A 432 -11.79 -21.48 -24.36
CA LYS A 432 -12.14 -20.06 -24.26
C LYS A 432 -12.74 -19.77 -22.89
N LYS A 433 -12.35 -18.64 -22.29
CA LYS A 433 -12.94 -18.10 -21.06
C LYS A 433 -13.87 -16.92 -21.40
N THR A 434 -15.14 -17.08 -21.08
CA THR A 434 -16.20 -16.09 -21.31
C THR A 434 -16.72 -15.58 -19.97
N LEU A 435 -16.81 -14.27 -19.80
CA LEU A 435 -17.48 -13.62 -18.69
C LEU A 435 -19.00 -13.66 -18.91
N LEU A 436 -19.74 -14.20 -17.95
CA LEU A 436 -21.20 -14.32 -18.04
C LEU A 436 -21.93 -13.28 -17.19
N ALA A 437 -21.40 -12.95 -16.00
CA ALA A 437 -22.03 -12.01 -15.09
C ALA A 437 -20.98 -11.32 -14.20
N LEU A 438 -21.31 -10.11 -13.79
CA LEU A 438 -20.60 -9.30 -12.79
C LEU A 438 -21.60 -8.77 -11.76
N ASP A 439 -21.17 -8.66 -10.52
CA ASP A 439 -21.98 -8.01 -9.51
C ASP A 439 -21.17 -7.39 -8.37
N MET A 440 -21.73 -6.38 -7.69
CA MET A 440 -21.11 -5.68 -6.57
C MET A 440 -22.13 -5.49 -5.46
N ASN A 441 -21.83 -6.03 -4.28
CA ASN A 441 -22.69 -5.93 -3.11
C ASN A 441 -21.97 -5.29 -1.92
N TRP A 442 -22.74 -4.62 -1.08
CA TRP A 442 -22.31 -4.05 0.19
C TRP A 442 -23.46 -4.06 1.19
N ILE A 443 -23.11 -3.80 2.45
CA ILE A 443 -24.05 -3.62 3.56
C ILE A 443 -24.35 -2.13 3.73
N GLU A 444 -25.62 -1.79 3.90
CA GLU A 444 -26.07 -0.43 4.13
C GLU A 444 -25.85 -0.02 5.60
N ASN A 445 -25.60 1.27 5.85
CA ASN A 445 -25.47 1.88 7.18
C ASN A 445 -24.29 1.40 8.09
N LYS A 446 -23.42 0.47 7.67
CA LYS A 446 -22.25 0.01 8.45
C LYS A 446 -21.13 -0.48 7.54
N ASN A 447 -19.87 -0.19 7.90
CA ASN A 447 -18.68 -0.81 7.29
C ASN A 447 -18.25 -1.99 8.18
N PRO A 448 -18.62 -3.24 7.86
CA PRO A 448 -18.37 -4.41 8.70
C PRO A 448 -16.87 -4.71 8.85
N ASP A 449 -16.48 -5.24 10.01
CA ASP A 449 -15.18 -5.87 10.22
C ASP A 449 -15.32 -7.38 9.96
N ILE A 450 -14.96 -7.81 8.74
CA ILE A 450 -14.98 -9.22 8.29
C ILE A 450 -14.26 -10.15 9.30
N SER A 451 -13.27 -9.63 10.02
CA SER A 451 -12.48 -10.42 10.98
C SER A 451 -13.20 -10.68 12.32
N LYS A 452 -14.33 -10.01 12.58
CA LYS A 452 -15.06 -10.07 13.86
C LYS A 452 -16.56 -10.35 13.73
N ASP A 453 -17.21 -9.87 12.67
CA ASP A 453 -18.68 -9.91 12.54
C ASP A 453 -19.13 -10.96 11.51
N SER A 454 -19.50 -12.15 11.99
CA SER A 454 -19.92 -13.28 11.14
C SER A 454 -21.36 -13.16 10.63
N LEU A 455 -22.19 -12.33 11.26
CA LEU A 455 -23.57 -12.09 10.84
C LEU A 455 -23.61 -11.21 9.57
N ASP A 456 -22.96 -10.05 9.64
CA ASP A 456 -22.80 -9.12 8.51
C ASP A 456 -22.21 -9.83 7.28
N LEU A 457 -21.13 -10.61 7.47
CA LEU A 457 -20.49 -11.38 6.39
C LEU A 457 -21.45 -12.40 5.76
N LYS A 458 -22.28 -13.06 6.57
CA LYS A 458 -23.26 -14.05 6.10
C LYS A 458 -24.39 -13.40 5.30
N GLU A 459 -24.91 -12.26 5.76
CA GLU A 459 -25.91 -11.49 5.03
C GLU A 459 -25.38 -11.05 3.65
N LEU A 460 -24.17 -10.50 3.62
CA LEU A 460 -23.50 -10.07 2.38
C LEU A 460 -23.30 -11.25 1.41
N CYS A 461 -22.89 -12.42 1.90
CA CYS A 461 -22.76 -13.64 1.10
C CYS A 461 -24.10 -14.10 0.51
N VAL A 462 -25.20 -14.08 1.28
CA VAL A 462 -26.53 -14.45 0.80
C VAL A 462 -27.00 -13.50 -0.29
N LYS A 463 -26.97 -12.18 -0.02
CA LYS A 463 -27.35 -11.13 -0.98
C LYS A 463 -26.59 -11.28 -2.31
N ALA A 464 -25.28 -11.54 -2.22
CA ALA A 464 -24.39 -11.65 -3.36
C ALA A 464 -24.67 -12.85 -4.27
N ILE A 465 -25.03 -14.02 -3.73
CA ILE A 465 -25.39 -15.17 -4.58
C ILE A 465 -26.79 -14.98 -5.19
N THR A 466 -27.77 -14.46 -4.44
CA THR A 466 -29.11 -14.21 -4.97
C THR A 466 -29.10 -13.22 -6.14
N SER A 467 -28.41 -12.09 -6.02
CA SER A 467 -28.33 -11.11 -7.13
C SER A 467 -27.55 -11.65 -8.33
N LEU A 468 -26.54 -12.49 -8.09
CA LEU A 468 -25.80 -13.16 -9.17
C LEU A 468 -26.65 -14.23 -9.88
N GLU A 469 -27.50 -14.96 -9.16
CA GLU A 469 -28.49 -15.87 -9.77
C GLU A 469 -29.49 -15.08 -10.63
N GLU A 470 -30.04 -13.97 -10.13
CA GLU A 470 -30.98 -13.10 -10.86
C GLU A 470 -30.38 -12.59 -12.19
N LYS A 471 -29.14 -12.10 -12.17
CA LYS A 471 -28.41 -11.66 -13.38
C LYS A 471 -28.18 -12.77 -14.41
N LEU A 472 -28.12 -14.03 -13.97
CA LEU A 472 -27.94 -15.18 -14.88
C LEU A 472 -29.27 -15.73 -15.45
N ILE A 473 -30.44 -15.33 -14.94
CA ILE A 473 -31.75 -15.85 -15.40
C ILE A 473 -32.02 -15.51 -16.87
N ASN A 474 -31.55 -14.36 -17.35
CA ASN A 474 -31.85 -13.85 -18.69
C ASN A 474 -30.84 -14.29 -19.77
N ILE A 475 -29.85 -15.11 -19.40
CA ILE A 475 -28.79 -15.57 -20.31
C ILE A 475 -29.25 -16.80 -21.11
N ASP A 476 -28.79 -16.93 -22.36
CA ASP A 476 -29.08 -18.02 -23.31
C ASP A 476 -29.00 -19.43 -22.67
N GLU A 477 -29.93 -20.33 -23.04
CA GLU A 477 -29.96 -21.74 -22.62
C GLU A 477 -28.61 -22.47 -22.81
N ALA A 478 -27.78 -22.03 -23.76
CA ALA A 478 -26.40 -22.46 -23.97
C ALA A 478 -25.52 -22.39 -22.70
N TYR A 479 -25.86 -21.51 -21.74
CA TYR A 479 -25.15 -21.30 -20.49
C TYR A 479 -25.83 -21.90 -19.25
N SER A 480 -26.89 -22.71 -19.44
CA SER A 480 -27.63 -23.38 -18.37
C SER A 480 -26.77 -24.22 -17.41
N SER A 481 -25.62 -24.74 -17.86
CA SER A 481 -24.62 -25.41 -17.02
C SER A 481 -23.99 -24.47 -15.98
N SER A 482 -23.85 -23.19 -16.33
CA SER A 482 -23.31 -22.14 -15.45
C SER A 482 -24.32 -21.67 -14.43
N MET A 483 -25.57 -21.44 -14.83
CA MET A 483 -26.68 -21.14 -13.90
C MET A 483 -26.76 -22.22 -12.80
N LYS A 484 -26.73 -23.49 -13.20
CA LYS A 484 -26.73 -24.62 -12.27
C LYS A 484 -25.50 -24.66 -11.37
N SER A 485 -24.30 -24.32 -11.88
CA SER A 485 -23.07 -24.28 -11.09
C SER A 485 -23.09 -23.17 -10.03
N VAL A 486 -23.70 -22.03 -10.34
CA VAL A 486 -23.87 -20.90 -9.41
C VAL A 486 -24.92 -21.23 -8.35
N GLY A 487 -26.11 -21.71 -8.73
CA GLY A 487 -27.15 -22.12 -7.77
C GLY A 487 -26.74 -23.26 -6.84
N ASN A 488 -25.95 -24.22 -7.33
CA ASN A 488 -25.33 -25.26 -6.51
C ASN A 488 -24.15 -24.75 -5.65
N LYS A 489 -23.70 -23.50 -5.82
CA LYS A 489 -22.49 -22.91 -5.20
C LYS A 489 -21.24 -23.78 -5.37
N ASP A 490 -21.12 -24.44 -6.52
CA ASP A 490 -20.27 -25.63 -6.73
C ASP A 490 -18.79 -25.31 -6.99
N THR A 491 -18.45 -24.07 -7.34
CA THR A 491 -17.14 -23.68 -7.90
C THR A 491 -16.67 -22.29 -7.47
N ILE A 492 -16.84 -21.98 -6.18
CA ILE A 492 -16.47 -20.66 -5.63
C ILE A 492 -14.96 -20.56 -5.41
N THR A 493 -14.40 -19.43 -5.82
CA THR A 493 -13.00 -19.02 -5.62
C THR A 493 -12.98 -17.66 -4.93
N ILE A 494 -12.12 -17.47 -3.94
CA ILE A 494 -12.16 -16.28 -3.09
C ILE A 494 -10.81 -15.58 -2.94
N SER A 495 -10.82 -14.26 -2.88
CA SER A 495 -9.76 -13.40 -2.38
C SER A 495 -10.32 -12.41 -1.36
N ILE A 496 -9.55 -12.09 -0.31
CA ILE A 496 -9.94 -11.09 0.70
C ILE A 496 -8.79 -10.10 0.86
N ASN A 497 -9.11 -8.80 0.92
CA ASN A 497 -8.16 -7.73 1.21
C ASN A 497 -7.99 -7.55 2.74
N ASP A 498 -6.97 -8.17 3.32
CA ASP A 498 -6.70 -8.10 4.76
C ASP A 498 -5.19 -8.08 5.04
N ASP A 499 -4.76 -7.28 6.02
CA ASP A 499 -3.35 -7.09 6.41
C ASP A 499 -2.67 -8.36 6.93
N LYS A 500 -3.43 -9.39 7.30
CA LYS A 500 -2.93 -10.71 7.69
C LYS A 500 -3.02 -11.75 6.55
N ILE A 501 -3.51 -11.38 5.36
CA ILE A 501 -3.52 -12.21 4.14
C ILE A 501 -2.55 -11.62 3.10
N LEU A 502 -1.28 -11.98 3.22
CA LEU A 502 -0.17 -11.37 2.49
C LEU A 502 0.51 -12.34 1.51
N MET A 503 1.30 -11.77 0.60
CA MET A 503 2.17 -12.51 -0.30
C MET A 503 3.60 -11.96 -0.23
N HIS A 504 4.56 -12.86 0.02
CA HIS A 504 5.96 -12.56 0.28
C HIS A 504 6.87 -13.16 -0.79
N MET A 505 8.07 -12.61 -0.90
CA MET A 505 9.10 -13.03 -1.85
C MET A 505 10.31 -13.53 -1.06
N VAL A 506 10.43 -14.85 -0.89
CA VAL A 506 11.46 -15.46 -0.03
C VAL A 506 12.63 -16.00 -0.88
N PRO A 507 13.85 -15.43 -0.80
CA PRO A 507 15.01 -15.98 -1.49
C PRO A 507 15.49 -17.26 -0.78
N VAL A 508 15.57 -18.37 -1.53
CA VAL A 508 16.08 -19.66 -1.04
C VAL A 508 17.32 -20.06 -1.85
N PRO A 509 18.53 -20.12 -1.24
CA PRO A 509 19.75 -20.51 -1.94
C PRO A 509 19.63 -21.85 -2.68
N LYS A 510 20.31 -21.99 -3.83
CA LYS A 510 20.27 -23.23 -4.64
C LYS A 510 20.72 -24.47 -3.87
N GLU A 511 21.70 -24.30 -2.99
CA GLU A 511 22.34 -25.35 -2.20
C GLU A 511 21.39 -25.88 -1.11
N ASN A 512 20.61 -25.00 -0.48
CA ASN A 512 19.66 -25.35 0.59
C ASN A 512 18.25 -25.72 0.11
N LYS A 513 18.06 -26.07 -1.17
CA LYS A 513 16.73 -26.44 -1.70
C LYS A 513 16.04 -27.61 -0.99
N LYS A 514 16.80 -28.45 -0.28
CA LYS A 514 16.26 -29.54 0.57
C LYS A 514 15.61 -29.03 1.86
N GLU A 515 16.02 -27.85 2.34
CA GLU A 515 15.57 -27.19 3.58
C GLU A 515 14.63 -26.02 3.29
N LYS A 516 14.16 -25.89 2.03
CA LYS A 516 13.35 -24.76 1.55
C LYS A 516 12.18 -24.41 2.45
N ASP A 517 11.50 -25.42 3.00
CA ASP A 517 10.29 -25.23 3.81
C ASP A 517 10.64 -24.63 5.17
N GLN A 518 11.77 -25.03 5.78
CA GLN A 518 12.29 -24.45 7.01
C GLN A 518 12.78 -23.01 6.80
N ILE A 519 13.44 -22.73 5.67
CA ILE A 519 13.88 -21.37 5.31
C ILE A 519 12.68 -20.45 5.09
N ILE A 520 11.64 -20.94 4.42
CA ILE A 520 10.38 -20.20 4.23
C ILE A 520 9.71 -19.94 5.58
N GLU A 521 9.47 -20.97 6.40
CA GLU A 521 8.84 -20.82 7.72
C GLU A 521 9.62 -19.86 8.63
N TRP A 522 10.95 -19.95 8.68
CA TRP A 522 11.80 -19.05 9.47
C TRP A 522 11.78 -17.60 8.96
N THR A 523 11.80 -17.41 7.64
CA THR A 523 11.73 -16.06 7.05
C THR A 523 10.38 -15.42 7.31
N ILE A 524 9.29 -16.17 7.08
CA ILE A 524 7.92 -15.71 7.34
C ILE A 524 7.71 -15.41 8.83
N LYS A 525 8.23 -16.25 9.74
CA LYS A 525 8.14 -16.04 11.19
C LYS A 525 8.69 -14.67 11.64
N LYS A 526 9.70 -14.13 10.95
CA LYS A 526 10.25 -12.78 11.23
C LYS A 526 9.37 -11.62 10.76
N THR A 527 8.47 -11.87 9.81
CA THR A 527 7.61 -10.84 9.18
C THR A 527 6.17 -10.82 9.70
N LEU A 528 5.74 -11.84 10.44
CA LEU A 528 4.37 -11.92 10.94
C LEU A 528 4.23 -11.27 12.33
N PRO A 529 3.17 -10.47 12.58
CA PRO A 529 2.86 -9.93 13.91
C PRO A 529 2.10 -10.94 14.80
N TYR A 530 2.18 -12.24 14.49
CA TYR A 530 1.51 -13.33 15.20
C TYR A 530 2.27 -14.65 14.99
N SER A 531 1.99 -15.65 15.83
CA SER A 531 2.76 -16.90 15.84
C SER A 531 2.59 -17.71 14.55
N ILE A 532 3.67 -18.37 14.12
CA ILE A 532 3.71 -19.13 12.84
C ILE A 532 2.72 -20.31 12.85
N GLU A 533 2.40 -20.86 14.03
CA GLU A 533 1.40 -21.90 14.23
C GLU A 533 -0.04 -21.40 13.97
N GLU A 534 -0.29 -20.09 14.05
CA GLU A 534 -1.55 -19.46 13.65
C GLU A 534 -1.60 -19.14 12.14
N CYS A 535 -0.52 -19.38 11.39
CA CYS A 535 -0.43 -19.08 9.97
C CYS A 535 -0.81 -20.30 9.10
N LEU A 536 -1.50 -20.04 7.99
CA LEU A 536 -1.58 -20.91 6.83
C LEU A 536 -0.58 -20.42 5.79
N ILE A 537 0.28 -21.33 5.33
CA ILE A 537 1.34 -21.04 4.36
C ILE A 537 1.17 -21.94 3.14
N ASP A 538 1.29 -21.37 1.96
CA ASP A 538 1.36 -22.07 0.68
C ASP A 538 2.41 -21.35 -0.19
N HIS A 539 3.21 -22.10 -0.96
CA HIS A 539 4.34 -21.51 -1.68
C HIS A 539 4.56 -22.12 -3.06
N LEU A 540 5.08 -21.30 -3.97
CA LEU A 540 5.42 -21.66 -5.35
C LEU A 540 6.84 -21.23 -5.71
N PRO A 541 7.58 -22.01 -6.52
CA PRO A 541 8.87 -21.60 -7.02
C PRO A 541 8.74 -20.51 -8.10
N GLY A 542 9.35 -19.35 -7.86
CA GLY A 542 9.54 -18.29 -8.84
C GLY A 542 10.92 -18.36 -9.52
N ARG A 543 11.31 -17.28 -10.21
CA ARG A 543 12.66 -17.15 -10.82
C ARG A 543 13.72 -16.74 -9.80
N ARG A 544 15.00 -16.84 -10.21
CA ARG A 544 16.19 -16.45 -9.42
C ARG A 544 16.30 -17.11 -8.02
N ASN A 545 15.64 -18.27 -7.84
CA ASN A 545 15.47 -18.99 -6.57
C ASN A 545 14.65 -18.24 -5.50
N ILE A 546 13.83 -17.28 -5.91
CA ILE A 546 12.79 -16.70 -5.07
C ILE A 546 11.60 -17.66 -5.04
N PHE A 547 10.99 -17.84 -3.88
CA PHE A 547 9.70 -18.49 -3.72
C PHE A 547 8.63 -17.43 -3.45
N TYR A 548 7.50 -17.55 -4.15
CA TYR A 548 6.28 -16.83 -3.85
C TYR A 548 5.63 -17.54 -2.67
N VAL A 549 5.35 -16.82 -1.59
CA VAL A 549 4.82 -17.41 -0.35
C VAL A 549 3.59 -16.64 0.06
N GLY A 550 2.42 -17.27 -0.03
CA GLY A 550 1.20 -16.74 0.58
C GLY A 550 1.13 -17.09 2.05
N THR A 551 0.62 -16.15 2.85
CA THR A 551 0.38 -16.32 4.29
C THR A 551 -1.00 -15.81 4.65
N ALA A 552 -1.77 -16.56 5.42
CA ALA A 552 -3.04 -16.09 6.01
C ALA A 552 -3.16 -16.47 7.48
N LYS A 553 -3.73 -15.59 8.32
CA LYS A 553 -4.08 -15.94 9.69
C LYS A 553 -5.25 -16.92 9.72
N LYS A 554 -5.07 -18.05 10.42
CA LYS A 554 -6.05 -19.15 10.52
C LYS A 554 -7.43 -18.69 10.96
N SER A 555 -7.53 -17.75 11.90
CA SER A 555 -8.82 -17.27 12.43
C SER A 555 -9.72 -16.60 11.39
N ILE A 556 -9.13 -15.90 10.42
CA ILE A 556 -9.87 -15.24 9.33
C ILE A 556 -10.34 -16.28 8.32
N VAL A 557 -9.45 -17.21 7.96
CA VAL A 557 -9.79 -18.30 7.05
C VAL A 557 -10.86 -19.20 7.66
N SER A 558 -10.78 -19.51 8.97
CA SER A 558 -11.80 -20.30 9.66
C SER A 558 -13.16 -19.60 9.68
N ASN A 559 -13.22 -18.30 9.95
CA ASN A 559 -14.47 -17.55 9.99
C ASN A 559 -15.21 -17.64 8.64
N MET A 560 -14.51 -17.33 7.55
CA MET A 560 -15.07 -17.43 6.20
C MET A 560 -15.42 -18.87 5.80
N THR A 561 -14.61 -19.87 6.18
CA THR A 561 -14.96 -21.28 5.88
C THR A 561 -16.19 -21.74 6.65
N SER A 562 -16.39 -21.30 7.89
CA SER A 562 -17.62 -21.63 8.65
C SER A 562 -18.85 -20.97 8.03
N VAL A 563 -18.78 -19.69 7.64
CA VAL A 563 -19.87 -19.02 6.90
C VAL A 563 -20.13 -19.73 5.56
N ALA A 564 -19.08 -20.13 4.85
CA ALA A 564 -19.22 -20.89 3.61
C ALA A 564 -19.89 -22.27 3.83
N GLU A 565 -19.49 -23.01 4.87
CA GLU A 565 -20.10 -24.31 5.23
C GLU A 565 -21.58 -24.15 5.61
N GLU A 566 -21.94 -23.13 6.38
CA GLU A 566 -23.34 -22.81 6.72
C GLU A 566 -24.21 -22.43 5.51
N LEU A 567 -23.61 -21.84 4.47
CA LEU A 567 -24.29 -21.45 3.23
C LEU A 567 -24.22 -22.52 2.12
N GLU A 568 -23.63 -23.68 2.42
CA GLU A 568 -23.34 -24.79 1.50
C GLU A 568 -22.42 -24.41 0.32
N TRP A 569 -21.59 -23.38 0.51
CA TRP A 569 -20.62 -22.90 -0.48
C TRP A 569 -19.43 -23.83 -0.61
N GLN A 570 -19.20 -24.35 -1.81
CA GLN A 570 -18.12 -25.29 -2.05
C GLN A 570 -16.85 -24.59 -2.57
N LEU A 571 -16.12 -23.97 -1.63
CA LEU A 571 -14.85 -23.29 -1.89
C LEU A 571 -13.81 -24.21 -2.59
N ARG A 572 -13.18 -23.70 -3.65
CA ARG A 572 -12.19 -24.43 -4.48
C ARG A 572 -10.80 -23.83 -4.45
N LYS A 573 -10.69 -22.52 -4.30
CA LYS A 573 -9.42 -21.78 -4.28
C LYS A 573 -9.57 -20.60 -3.34
N TRP A 574 -8.50 -20.33 -2.61
CA TRP A 574 -8.35 -19.09 -1.85
C TRP A 574 -7.04 -18.45 -2.31
N TYR A 575 -7.13 -17.29 -2.95
CA TYR A 575 -5.98 -16.56 -3.45
C TYR A 575 -5.64 -15.39 -2.52
N PRO A 576 -4.35 -15.10 -2.24
CA PRO A 576 -3.96 -13.76 -1.82
C PRO A 576 -4.43 -12.75 -2.89
N LEU A 577 -4.95 -11.59 -2.50
CA LEU A 577 -5.51 -10.62 -3.47
C LEU A 577 -4.48 -10.18 -4.52
N SER A 578 -3.22 -10.05 -4.13
CA SER A 578 -2.09 -9.78 -5.03
C SER A 578 -1.85 -10.89 -6.08
N GLN A 579 -2.09 -12.16 -5.74
CA GLN A 579 -2.09 -13.27 -6.72
C GLN A 579 -3.27 -13.16 -7.69
N SER A 580 -4.47 -12.82 -7.20
CA SER A 580 -5.64 -12.63 -8.08
C SER A 580 -5.42 -11.47 -9.05
N ILE A 581 -4.97 -10.32 -8.57
CA ILE A 581 -4.69 -9.15 -9.43
C ILE A 581 -3.57 -9.46 -10.43
N PHE A 582 -2.54 -10.23 -10.03
CA PHE A 582 -1.53 -10.73 -10.96
C PHE A 582 -2.12 -11.69 -12.02
N ASN A 583 -3.09 -12.53 -11.66
CA ASN A 583 -3.79 -13.39 -12.61
C ASN A 583 -4.59 -12.58 -13.63
N ALA A 584 -5.35 -11.57 -13.19
CA ALA A 584 -6.08 -10.67 -14.07
C ALA A 584 -5.13 -9.89 -15.00
N PHE A 585 -4.03 -9.35 -14.47
CA PHE A 585 -2.99 -8.67 -15.26
C PHE A 585 -2.35 -9.60 -16.31
N SER A 586 -1.85 -10.76 -15.90
CA SER A 586 -1.14 -11.67 -16.79
C SER A 586 -2.05 -12.30 -17.86
N TRP A 587 -3.36 -12.38 -17.62
CA TRP A 587 -4.34 -12.78 -18.63
C TRP A 587 -4.62 -11.69 -19.68
N ASN A 588 -4.73 -10.43 -19.25
CA ASN A 588 -5.24 -9.32 -20.06
C ASN A 588 -4.17 -8.49 -20.80
N TYR A 589 -2.90 -8.54 -20.39
CA TYR A 589 -1.83 -7.66 -20.92
C TYR A 589 -0.63 -8.41 -21.55
N PRO A 590 -0.81 -9.42 -22.43
CA PRO A 590 0.27 -10.25 -22.97
C PRO A 590 1.44 -9.45 -23.62
N GLU A 591 1.16 -8.27 -24.16
CA GLU A 591 2.13 -7.33 -24.73
C GLU A 591 3.11 -6.77 -23.68
N LEU A 592 2.68 -6.62 -22.43
CA LEU A 592 3.51 -6.12 -21.32
C LEU A 592 4.48 -7.18 -20.77
N LYS A 593 4.46 -8.41 -21.29
CA LYS A 593 5.34 -9.54 -20.90
C LYS A 593 6.84 -9.24 -20.92
N LYS A 594 7.29 -8.24 -21.67
CA LYS A 594 8.72 -7.86 -21.74
C LYS A 594 9.09 -6.60 -20.96
N LYS A 595 8.10 -5.88 -20.41
CA LYS A 595 8.30 -4.65 -19.66
C LYS A 595 8.42 -4.91 -18.15
N ASN A 596 8.88 -3.88 -17.43
CA ASN A 596 8.67 -3.77 -16.00
C ASN A 596 7.33 -3.06 -15.78
N VAL A 597 6.52 -3.56 -14.86
CA VAL A 597 5.20 -2.98 -14.54
C VAL A 597 5.08 -2.83 -13.04
N LEU A 598 4.56 -1.69 -12.59
CA LEU A 598 4.08 -1.49 -11.23
C LEU A 598 2.56 -1.61 -11.23
N ILE A 599 1.99 -2.39 -10.32
CA ILE A 599 0.55 -2.50 -10.14
C ILE A 599 0.23 -1.93 -8.76
N LEU A 600 -0.46 -0.80 -8.71
CA LEU A 600 -0.92 -0.15 -7.49
C LEU A 600 -2.39 -0.54 -7.28
N HIS A 601 -2.66 -1.32 -6.24
CA HIS A 601 -4.01 -1.66 -5.83
C HIS A 601 -4.44 -0.74 -4.68
N LEU A 602 -5.48 0.07 -4.93
CA LEU A 602 -6.16 0.89 -3.94
C LEU A 602 -7.35 0.12 -3.38
N GLY A 603 -7.31 -0.16 -2.07
CA GLY A 603 -8.41 -0.79 -1.35
C GLY A 603 -9.16 0.16 -0.42
N GLU A 604 -10.14 -0.38 0.31
CA GLU A 604 -10.89 0.35 1.34
C GLU A 604 -9.98 0.78 2.50
N LYS A 605 -9.24 -0.18 3.07
CA LYS A 605 -8.36 0.02 4.23
C LYS A 605 -6.91 -0.34 3.95
N ASN A 606 -6.72 -1.38 3.14
CA ASN A 606 -5.41 -1.95 2.83
C ASN A 606 -5.12 -1.72 1.35
N SER A 607 -4.01 -1.06 1.05
CA SER A 607 -3.51 -0.90 -0.31
C SER A 607 -2.12 -1.51 -0.44
N PHE A 608 -1.71 -1.82 -1.66
CA PHE A 608 -0.36 -2.33 -1.92
C PHE A 608 0.13 -1.95 -3.32
N ILE A 609 1.45 -1.93 -3.46
CA ILE A 609 2.13 -1.83 -4.74
C ILE A 609 2.92 -3.10 -5.02
N MET A 610 2.77 -3.62 -6.24
CA MET A 610 3.38 -4.86 -6.70
C MET A 610 4.26 -4.58 -7.91
N SER A 611 5.54 -4.96 -7.85
CA SER A 611 6.46 -4.85 -8.98
C SER A 611 6.58 -6.16 -9.73
N VAL A 612 6.50 -6.10 -11.06
CA VAL A 612 6.58 -7.26 -11.97
C VAL A 612 7.66 -7.04 -13.03
N ASP A 613 8.60 -7.99 -13.17
CA ASP A 613 9.61 -8.08 -14.27
C ASP A 613 9.30 -9.36 -15.06
N LYS A 614 8.95 -9.22 -16.35
CA LYS A 614 8.73 -10.36 -17.27
C LYS A 614 7.72 -11.41 -16.81
N PHE A 615 6.61 -10.95 -16.25
CA PHE A 615 5.57 -11.74 -15.59
C PHE A 615 6.11 -12.64 -14.46
N GLU A 616 7.07 -12.13 -13.70
CA GLU A 616 7.48 -12.67 -12.41
C GLU A 616 7.29 -11.57 -11.36
N ILE A 617 6.67 -11.92 -10.24
CA ILE A 617 6.41 -10.96 -9.17
C ILE A 617 7.72 -10.75 -8.41
N MET A 618 8.25 -9.54 -8.44
CA MET A 618 9.54 -9.21 -7.84
C MET A 618 9.39 -8.82 -6.37
N MET A 619 8.33 -8.10 -6.04
CA MET A 619 8.04 -7.58 -4.71
C MET A 619 6.57 -7.19 -4.60
N VAL A 620 6.00 -7.35 -3.41
CA VAL A 620 4.74 -6.70 -2.99
C VAL A 620 5.07 -5.90 -1.73
N LYS A 621 4.61 -4.65 -1.66
CA LYS A 621 4.74 -3.78 -0.47
C LYS A 621 3.37 -3.21 -0.11
N PRO A 622 2.97 -3.24 1.17
CA PRO A 622 1.79 -2.50 1.61
C PRO A 622 2.01 -1.00 1.42
N LEU A 623 0.92 -0.27 1.21
CA LEU A 623 0.86 1.19 1.19
C LEU A 623 -0.14 1.64 2.26
N PHE A 624 0.25 2.57 3.12
CA PHE A 624 -0.62 3.12 4.17
C PHE A 624 -1.56 4.20 3.62
N LEU A 625 -2.45 3.77 2.71
CA LEU A 625 -3.50 4.58 2.10
C LEU A 625 -4.70 3.69 1.76
N GLY A 626 -5.90 4.28 1.72
CA GLY A 626 -7.13 3.57 1.35
C GLY A 626 -8.32 4.53 1.38
N ILE A 627 -9.42 4.17 0.70
CA ILE A 627 -10.61 5.03 0.60
C ILE A 627 -11.14 5.45 1.98
N GLN A 628 -10.92 4.64 3.02
CA GLN A 628 -11.26 5.00 4.40
C GLN A 628 -10.66 6.36 4.82
N ASN A 629 -9.46 6.74 4.38
CA ASN A 629 -8.89 8.05 4.73
C ASN A 629 -9.70 9.23 4.18
N LEU A 630 -10.37 9.04 3.03
CA LEU A 630 -11.26 10.04 2.44
C LEU A 630 -12.60 10.06 3.19
N THR A 631 -13.19 8.89 3.49
CA THR A 631 -14.47 8.83 4.23
C THR A 631 -14.34 9.39 5.64
N ASP A 632 -13.27 9.03 6.36
CA ASP A 632 -13.03 9.50 7.73
C ASP A 632 -12.83 11.02 7.73
N SER A 633 -12.10 11.56 6.75
CA SER A 633 -11.94 13.01 6.57
C SER A 633 -13.24 13.76 6.24
N LEU A 634 -14.23 13.12 5.60
CA LEU A 634 -15.57 13.72 5.41
C LEU A 634 -16.34 13.75 6.74
N VAL A 635 -16.32 12.65 7.50
CA VAL A 635 -16.99 12.52 8.80
C VAL A 635 -16.40 13.51 9.82
N ASP A 636 -15.08 13.65 9.87
CA ASP A 636 -14.37 14.62 10.72
C ASP A 636 -14.73 16.08 10.40
N ASN A 637 -15.17 16.36 9.16
CA ASN A 637 -15.67 17.67 8.72
C ASN A 637 -17.20 17.80 8.85
N GLY A 638 -17.86 16.86 9.53
CA GLY A 638 -19.30 16.90 9.84
C GLY A 638 -20.22 16.47 8.69
N ILE A 639 -19.68 15.83 7.65
CA ILE A 639 -20.47 15.31 6.53
C ILE A 639 -20.96 13.90 6.88
N SER A 640 -22.29 13.75 7.01
CA SER A 640 -22.92 12.45 7.24
C SER A 640 -22.82 11.57 5.99
N LEU A 641 -22.37 10.33 6.16
CA LEU A 641 -22.28 9.33 5.10
C LEU A 641 -23.48 8.38 5.15
N GLU A 642 -24.69 8.90 4.90
CA GLU A 642 -25.93 8.09 4.83
C GLU A 642 -25.81 6.96 3.80
N ASN A 643 -25.08 7.20 2.71
CA ASN A 643 -24.66 6.15 1.77
C ASN A 643 -23.13 6.19 1.53
N TRP A 644 -22.38 5.54 2.41
CA TRP A 644 -20.92 5.41 2.36
C TRP A 644 -20.36 4.77 1.07
N SER A 645 -21.19 4.08 0.30
CA SER A 645 -20.81 3.47 -0.98
C SER A 645 -20.81 4.45 -2.16
N ASN A 646 -21.53 5.57 -2.05
CA ASN A 646 -21.62 6.55 -3.14
C ASN A 646 -20.35 7.41 -3.20
N ARG A 647 -19.59 7.25 -4.28
CA ARG A 647 -18.28 7.90 -4.51
C ARG A 647 -18.24 8.71 -5.81
N LYS A 648 -19.38 8.92 -6.49
CA LYS A 648 -19.40 9.56 -7.82
C LYS A 648 -18.84 11.00 -7.84
N SER A 649 -18.74 11.67 -6.69
CA SER A 649 -18.12 12.99 -6.54
C SER A 649 -16.68 12.97 -5.97
N TYR A 650 -16.05 11.81 -5.83
CA TYR A 650 -14.67 11.72 -5.35
C TYR A 650 -13.71 12.09 -6.47
N GLN A 651 -12.94 13.15 -6.26
CA GLN A 651 -12.04 13.74 -7.26
C GLN A 651 -10.68 14.05 -6.61
N ILE A 652 -9.61 13.96 -7.39
CA ILE A 652 -8.34 14.61 -7.02
C ILE A 652 -8.57 16.14 -6.93
N PRO A 653 -8.13 16.81 -5.84
CA PRO A 653 -8.26 18.25 -5.70
C PRO A 653 -7.59 19.02 -6.84
N GLU A 654 -8.29 20.03 -7.38
CA GLU A 654 -7.86 20.82 -8.56
C GLU A 654 -6.42 21.33 -8.43
N SER A 655 -6.02 21.73 -7.22
CA SER A 655 -4.67 22.25 -6.96
C SER A 655 -3.52 21.28 -7.32
N PHE A 656 -3.73 19.96 -7.26
CA PHE A 656 -2.73 18.99 -7.73
C PHE A 656 -2.75 18.85 -9.25
N LEU A 657 -3.95 18.74 -9.85
CA LEU A 657 -4.14 18.59 -11.29
C LEU A 657 -3.59 19.81 -12.05
N ARG A 658 -3.85 21.02 -11.53
CA ARG A 658 -3.31 22.28 -12.07
C ARG A 658 -1.80 22.39 -11.95
N ALA A 659 -1.20 21.87 -10.88
CA ALA A 659 0.27 21.78 -10.78
C ALA A 659 0.88 20.86 -11.83
N MET A 660 0.10 19.90 -12.35
CA MET A 660 0.44 18.99 -13.44
C MET A 660 0.03 19.52 -14.83
N GLY A 661 -0.48 20.76 -14.92
CA GLY A 661 -0.88 21.41 -16.17
C GLY A 661 -2.29 21.05 -16.67
N GLN A 662 -3.08 20.33 -15.88
CA GLN A 662 -4.47 19.96 -16.21
C GLN A 662 -5.43 21.09 -15.80
N ASN A 663 -6.40 21.40 -16.67
CA ASN A 663 -7.45 22.39 -16.40
C ASN A 663 -8.76 21.69 -16.06
N VAL A 664 -8.97 21.41 -14.77
CA VAL A 664 -10.15 20.70 -14.25
C VAL A 664 -10.90 21.60 -13.27
N SER A 665 -12.22 21.47 -13.18
CA SER A 665 -13.01 22.16 -12.16
C SER A 665 -12.72 21.64 -10.75
N SER A 666 -12.78 22.50 -9.75
CA SER A 666 -12.69 22.09 -8.35
C SER A 666 -13.83 21.13 -8.00
N GLY A 667 -13.48 19.98 -7.41
CA GLY A 667 -14.40 18.93 -6.99
C GLY A 667 -15.15 19.30 -5.70
N GLN A 668 -16.17 18.50 -5.37
CA GLN A 668 -17.07 18.77 -4.23
C GLN A 668 -16.33 18.85 -2.87
N TYR A 669 -15.23 18.11 -2.72
CA TYR A 669 -14.54 17.90 -1.45
C TYR A 669 -13.07 18.33 -1.48
N ASP A 670 -12.64 19.15 -2.46
CA ASP A 670 -11.22 19.50 -2.68
C ASP A 670 -10.49 19.95 -1.41
N ASP A 671 -11.06 20.89 -0.66
CA ASP A 671 -10.46 21.42 0.58
C ASP A 671 -10.29 20.36 1.68
N ILE A 672 -11.20 19.37 1.72
CA ILE A 672 -11.19 18.26 2.70
C ILE A 672 -10.19 17.18 2.26
N PHE A 673 -10.18 16.84 0.98
CA PHE A 673 -9.38 15.76 0.42
C PHE A 673 -7.91 16.14 0.21
N ARG A 674 -7.58 17.42 0.04
CA ARG A 674 -6.22 17.91 -0.17
C ARG A 674 -5.18 17.39 0.84
N PRO A 675 -5.37 17.48 2.17
CA PRO A 675 -4.42 16.92 3.13
C PRO A 675 -4.29 15.38 3.05
N VAL A 676 -5.36 14.67 2.66
CA VAL A 676 -5.32 13.21 2.49
C VAL A 676 -4.46 12.85 1.28
N PHE A 677 -4.67 13.49 0.13
CA PHE A 677 -3.85 13.25 -1.06
C PHE A 677 -2.40 13.72 -0.92
N ASP A 678 -2.12 14.78 -0.16
CA ASP A 678 -0.73 15.15 0.18
C ASP A 678 -0.03 14.08 1.04
N SER A 679 -0.76 13.39 1.92
CA SER A 679 -0.27 12.25 2.69
C SER A 679 -0.02 11.04 1.78
N TRP A 680 -0.98 10.69 0.92
CA TRP A 680 -0.85 9.59 -0.05
C TRP A 680 0.35 9.81 -0.97
N ARG A 681 0.55 11.03 -1.49
CA ARG A 681 1.71 11.39 -2.32
C ARG A 681 3.04 11.08 -1.64
N GLN A 682 3.16 11.45 -0.36
CA GLN A 682 4.38 11.19 0.44
C GLN A 682 4.58 9.69 0.69
N GLU A 683 3.53 8.95 1.04
CA GLU A 683 3.60 7.51 1.30
C GLU A 683 3.96 6.70 0.04
N ILE A 684 3.38 7.10 -1.09
CA ILE A 684 3.63 6.52 -2.41
C ILE A 684 5.08 6.77 -2.84
N ASP A 685 5.56 8.02 -2.77
CA ASP A 685 6.94 8.39 -3.11
C ASP A 685 7.96 7.68 -2.22
N ARG A 686 7.74 7.69 -0.89
CA ARG A 686 8.56 6.96 0.10
C ARG A 686 8.68 5.48 -0.25
N THR A 687 7.56 4.83 -0.58
CA THR A 687 7.53 3.40 -0.87
C THR A 687 8.20 3.08 -2.20
N VAL A 688 7.92 3.83 -3.26
CA VAL A 688 8.54 3.61 -4.57
C VAL A 688 10.03 3.89 -4.55
N ASN A 689 10.49 4.95 -3.89
CA ASN A 689 11.92 5.21 -3.73
C ASN A 689 12.63 4.12 -2.92
N GLY A 690 11.96 3.53 -1.92
CA GLY A 690 12.42 2.31 -1.26
C GLY A 690 12.53 1.11 -2.22
N MET A 691 11.55 0.92 -3.11
CA MET A 691 11.56 -0.17 -4.10
C MET A 691 12.62 -0.01 -5.20
N ARG A 692 13.04 1.22 -5.55
CA ARG A 692 14.09 1.48 -6.56
C ARG A 692 15.44 0.82 -6.23
N LYS A 693 15.68 0.47 -4.95
CA LYS A 693 16.88 -0.26 -4.52
C LYS A 693 16.95 -1.69 -5.09
N ASP A 694 15.80 -2.37 -5.14
CA ASP A 694 15.71 -3.80 -5.48
C ASP A 694 15.02 -4.05 -6.84
N CYS A 695 14.27 -3.06 -7.34
CA CYS A 695 13.51 -3.13 -8.60
C CYS A 695 13.99 -2.07 -9.61
N LYS A 696 14.16 -2.48 -10.88
CA LYS A 696 14.51 -1.57 -11.98
C LYS A 696 13.31 -0.74 -12.44
N ILE A 697 13.05 0.36 -11.77
CA ILE A 697 12.01 1.33 -12.14
C ILE A 697 12.67 2.40 -13.02
N THR A 698 12.24 2.46 -14.27
CA THR A 698 12.76 3.33 -15.36
C THR A 698 11.61 4.10 -16.00
N GLU A 699 11.89 5.15 -16.77
CA GLU A 699 10.85 5.91 -17.50
C GLU A 699 9.94 5.02 -18.38
N SER A 700 10.44 3.88 -18.87
CA SER A 700 9.65 2.89 -19.63
C SER A 700 8.84 1.90 -18.77
N THR A 701 8.73 2.13 -17.46
CA THR A 701 7.92 1.30 -16.54
C THR A 701 6.48 1.79 -16.56
N ASP A 702 5.55 0.94 -16.99
CA ASP A 702 4.11 1.23 -16.92
C ASP A 702 3.59 1.07 -15.47
N VAL A 703 2.66 1.93 -15.06
CA VAL A 703 1.90 1.83 -13.82
C VAL A 703 0.45 1.46 -14.14
N LEU A 704 -0.08 0.43 -13.49
CA LEU A 704 -1.46 -0.03 -13.61
C LEU A 704 -2.21 0.16 -12.29
N LEU A 705 -3.31 0.89 -12.32
CA LEU A 705 -4.17 1.13 -11.15
C LEU A 705 -5.29 0.08 -11.04
N SER A 706 -5.46 -0.50 -9.85
CA SER A 706 -6.42 -1.58 -9.58
C SER A 706 -7.25 -1.32 -8.32
N GLY A 707 -8.40 -1.99 -8.19
CA GLY A 707 -9.31 -1.82 -7.06
C GLY A 707 -10.14 -0.55 -7.17
N SER A 708 -10.38 0.11 -6.04
CA SER A 708 -11.14 1.37 -5.91
C SER A 708 -10.45 2.59 -6.51
N SER A 709 -9.31 2.41 -7.18
CA SER A 709 -8.60 3.48 -7.88
C SER A 709 -9.48 4.22 -8.89
N GLY A 710 -10.33 3.50 -9.63
CA GLY A 710 -11.24 4.10 -10.60
C GLY A 710 -12.53 4.68 -10.00
N GLU A 711 -12.66 4.73 -8.68
CA GLU A 711 -13.72 5.47 -7.99
C GLU A 711 -13.29 6.91 -7.65
N ILE A 712 -12.06 7.30 -7.99
CA ILE A 712 -11.52 8.65 -7.78
C ILE A 712 -11.18 9.26 -9.13
N LEU A 713 -11.93 10.28 -9.54
CA LEU A 713 -11.71 11.00 -10.78
C LEU A 713 -10.29 11.62 -10.83
N PHE A 714 -9.57 11.38 -11.93
CA PHE A 714 -8.21 11.84 -12.24
C PHE A 714 -7.07 11.25 -11.36
N LEU A 715 -7.31 10.13 -10.67
CA LEU A 715 -6.26 9.49 -9.86
C LEU A 715 -5.06 9.01 -10.70
N ASP A 716 -5.30 8.51 -11.91
CA ASP A 716 -4.28 8.20 -12.92
C ASP A 716 -3.34 9.38 -13.18
N ARG A 717 -3.88 10.59 -13.41
CA ARG A 717 -3.10 11.82 -13.64
C ARG A 717 -2.32 12.24 -12.40
N PHE A 718 -2.92 12.11 -11.22
CA PHE A 718 -2.23 12.37 -9.95
C PHE A 718 -1.03 11.43 -9.72
N ILE A 719 -1.20 10.15 -10.03
CA ILE A 719 -0.14 9.15 -9.91
C ILE A 719 0.93 9.34 -11.00
N GLU A 720 0.53 9.61 -12.24
CA GLU A 720 1.42 9.94 -13.37
C GLU A 720 2.30 11.15 -13.03
N GLY A 721 1.70 12.26 -12.59
CA GLY A 721 2.42 13.47 -12.20
C GLY A 721 3.25 13.33 -10.92
N THR A 722 2.95 12.35 -10.05
CA THR A 722 3.77 12.02 -8.87
C THR A 722 5.00 11.20 -9.25
N PHE A 723 4.90 10.27 -10.21
CA PHE A 723 5.99 9.38 -10.56
C PHE A 723 6.82 9.78 -11.78
N GLY A 724 6.26 10.57 -12.70
CA GLY A 724 6.80 10.70 -14.06
C GLY A 724 6.76 9.39 -14.85
N LEU A 725 5.77 8.52 -14.57
CA LEU A 725 5.61 7.20 -15.20
C LEU A 725 4.23 7.08 -15.84
N ASN A 726 4.19 6.51 -17.05
CA ASN A 726 2.96 6.25 -17.80
C ASN A 726 1.98 5.43 -16.94
N THR A 727 0.86 6.04 -16.58
CA THR A 727 -0.13 5.45 -15.67
C THR A 727 -1.46 5.27 -16.37
N ARG A 728 -2.09 4.11 -16.18
CA ARG A 728 -3.43 3.78 -16.69
C ARG A 728 -4.16 2.86 -15.72
N TYR A 729 -5.47 2.69 -15.90
CA TYR A 729 -6.21 1.71 -15.12
C TYR A 729 -6.07 0.28 -15.65
N LEU A 730 -6.06 -0.70 -14.75
CA LEU A 730 -6.12 -2.12 -15.06
C LEU A 730 -7.56 -2.47 -15.44
N ASN A 731 -7.86 -2.49 -16.74
CA ASN A 731 -9.03 -3.15 -17.31
C ASN A 731 -8.85 -4.69 -17.25
N PRO A 732 -9.68 -5.45 -16.49
CA PRO A 732 -9.57 -6.90 -16.37
C PRO A 732 -10.41 -7.68 -17.41
N PHE A 733 -11.09 -6.98 -18.33
CA PHE A 733 -11.98 -7.58 -19.34
C PHE A 733 -11.31 -7.82 -20.70
N ARG A 734 -10.19 -7.15 -20.99
CA ARG A 734 -9.56 -7.05 -22.33
C ARG A 734 -9.40 -8.36 -23.11
N ASN A 735 -9.17 -9.49 -22.42
CA ASN A 735 -9.00 -10.82 -23.01
C ASN A 735 -10.06 -11.83 -22.53
N LEU A 736 -11.19 -11.39 -21.97
CA LEU A 736 -12.34 -12.27 -21.75
C LEU A 736 -13.24 -12.23 -22.98
N GLY A 737 -13.81 -13.37 -23.35
CA GLY A 737 -14.99 -13.38 -24.21
C GLY A 737 -16.15 -12.77 -23.44
N LEU A 738 -17.01 -12.04 -24.12
CA LEU A 738 -18.26 -11.54 -23.56
C LEU A 738 -19.42 -12.32 -24.21
N VAL A 739 -20.54 -12.48 -23.49
CA VAL A 739 -21.76 -13.09 -24.06
C VAL A 739 -22.40 -12.12 -25.05
N ASP A 740 -22.56 -10.87 -24.62
CA ASP A 740 -23.08 -9.73 -25.37
C ASP A 740 -22.10 -8.55 -25.29
N SER A 741 -22.54 -7.29 -25.42
CA SER A 741 -21.67 -6.12 -25.23
C SER A 741 -21.34 -5.88 -23.75
N LEU A 742 -20.40 -4.96 -23.44
CA LEU A 742 -20.20 -4.51 -22.06
C LEU A 742 -21.42 -3.73 -21.52
N ASP A 743 -22.18 -3.08 -22.40
CA ASP A 743 -23.32 -2.24 -22.02
C ASP A 743 -24.49 -3.11 -21.52
N ASP A 744 -24.63 -4.31 -22.07
CA ASP A 744 -25.60 -5.33 -21.65
C ASP A 744 -25.27 -5.95 -20.27
N LEU A 745 -24.06 -5.71 -19.73
CA LEU A 745 -23.66 -6.14 -18.37
C LEU A 745 -23.99 -5.09 -17.28
N GLU A 746 -24.68 -3.99 -17.62
CA GLU A 746 -25.15 -2.92 -16.72
C GLU A 746 -24.06 -2.35 -15.78
N ILE A 747 -22.85 -2.10 -16.31
CA ILE A 747 -21.68 -1.76 -15.49
C ILE A 747 -21.61 -0.25 -15.15
N ASP A 748 -22.45 0.23 -14.21
CA ASP A 748 -22.36 1.58 -13.60
C ASP A 748 -21.16 1.73 -12.62
N SER A 749 -20.04 1.05 -12.90
CA SER A 749 -18.88 1.01 -12.00
C SER A 749 -17.57 0.75 -12.75
N HIS A 750 -16.46 1.23 -12.20
CA HIS A 750 -15.20 1.23 -12.92
C HIS A 750 -14.57 -0.19 -13.03
N PRO A 751 -14.11 -0.63 -14.23
CA PRO A 751 -13.57 -1.98 -14.47
C PRO A 751 -12.49 -2.46 -13.47
N SER A 752 -11.66 -1.56 -12.96
CA SER A 752 -10.56 -1.86 -12.02
C SER A 752 -11.00 -2.54 -10.74
N LEU A 753 -12.25 -2.34 -10.30
CA LEU A 753 -12.84 -2.93 -9.10
C LEU A 753 -12.89 -4.46 -9.18
N PHE A 754 -13.22 -5.00 -10.36
CA PHE A 754 -13.43 -6.44 -10.56
C PHE A 754 -12.13 -7.24 -10.73
N ALA A 755 -10.96 -6.60 -10.75
CA ALA A 755 -9.67 -7.24 -10.99
C ALA A 755 -9.37 -8.39 -10.01
N GLY A 756 -9.75 -8.25 -8.73
CA GLY A 756 -9.62 -9.32 -7.74
C GLY A 756 -10.56 -10.50 -8.00
N ALA A 757 -11.83 -10.22 -8.28
CA ALA A 757 -12.87 -11.24 -8.51
C ALA A 757 -12.55 -12.07 -9.77
N ILE A 758 -12.29 -11.39 -10.88
CA ILE A 758 -11.92 -12.01 -12.17
C ILE A 758 -10.60 -12.77 -12.05
N GLY A 759 -9.61 -12.17 -11.40
CA GLY A 759 -8.32 -12.79 -11.11
C GLY A 759 -8.43 -14.13 -10.38
N SER A 760 -9.40 -14.24 -9.47
CA SER A 760 -9.76 -15.47 -8.77
C SER A 760 -10.51 -16.46 -9.68
N ALA A 761 -11.52 -15.99 -10.44
CA ALA A 761 -12.34 -16.82 -11.33
C ALA A 761 -11.56 -17.45 -12.51
N LEU A 762 -10.45 -16.84 -12.95
CA LEU A 762 -9.65 -17.36 -14.07
C LEU A 762 -9.03 -18.76 -13.81
N ASP A 763 -8.82 -19.18 -12.54
CA ASP A 763 -8.14 -20.43 -12.11
C ASP A 763 -6.81 -20.72 -12.83
N LEU A 764 -5.99 -19.67 -13.03
CA LEU A 764 -4.69 -19.78 -13.68
C LEU A 764 -3.70 -20.61 -12.85
N LYS A 765 -2.86 -21.42 -13.52
CA LYS A 765 -1.90 -22.33 -12.87
C LYS A 765 -0.48 -22.12 -13.41
N PRO A 766 0.53 -22.07 -12.53
CA PRO A 766 0.46 -22.18 -11.08
C PRO A 766 0.05 -20.85 -10.40
N SER A 767 -0.76 -20.94 -9.34
CA SER A 767 -1.15 -19.82 -8.44
C SER A 767 -1.12 -20.30 -6.98
N ILE A 768 -0.74 -19.41 -6.06
CA ILE A 768 -0.73 -19.67 -4.61
C ILE A 768 -2.16 -19.99 -4.13
N ASN A 769 -2.36 -21.02 -3.30
CA ASN A 769 -3.69 -21.39 -2.80
C ASN A 769 -3.68 -21.55 -1.28
N LEU A 770 -4.31 -20.61 -0.56
CA LEU A 770 -4.39 -20.59 0.90
C LEU A 770 -5.54 -21.44 1.49
N LEU A 771 -6.26 -22.18 0.64
CA LEU A 771 -7.34 -23.07 1.06
C LEU A 771 -6.85 -24.09 2.11
N PRO A 772 -7.58 -24.31 3.23
CA PRO A 772 -7.21 -25.28 4.26
C PRO A 772 -6.95 -26.69 3.72
N LYS A 773 -6.01 -27.42 4.36
CA LYS A 773 -5.55 -28.76 3.92
C LYS A 773 -6.69 -29.76 3.75
N GLN A 774 -7.73 -29.70 4.58
CA GLN A 774 -8.93 -30.56 4.50
C GLN A 774 -9.73 -30.29 3.22
N LEU A 775 -10.01 -29.03 2.90
CA LEU A 775 -10.73 -28.64 1.69
C LEU A 775 -9.90 -28.91 0.41
N LYS A 776 -8.57 -28.70 0.46
CA LYS A 776 -7.65 -29.15 -0.61
C LYS A 776 -7.75 -30.66 -0.86
N LEU A 777 -7.80 -31.48 0.21
CA LEU A 777 -7.96 -32.93 0.07
C LEU A 777 -9.30 -33.29 -0.59
N ASN A 778 -10.40 -32.69 -0.14
CA ASN A 778 -11.73 -32.89 -0.73
C ASN A 778 -11.76 -32.56 -2.23
N GLU A 779 -11.08 -31.49 -2.66
CA GLU A 779 -10.93 -31.15 -4.08
C GLU A 779 -10.19 -32.26 -4.86
N THR A 780 -9.05 -32.75 -4.33
CA THR A 780 -8.27 -33.82 -4.98
C THR A 780 -9.04 -35.14 -5.06
N LEU A 781 -9.77 -35.51 -4.00
CA LEU A 781 -10.62 -36.71 -3.99
C LEU A 781 -11.79 -36.59 -4.98
N ARG A 782 -12.39 -35.41 -5.13
CA ARG A 782 -13.44 -35.17 -6.13
C ARG A 782 -12.92 -35.31 -7.56
N TRP A 783 -11.71 -34.82 -7.83
CA TRP A 783 -11.05 -35.02 -9.13
C TRP A 783 -10.73 -36.51 -9.37
N ALA A 784 -10.17 -37.20 -8.37
CA ALA A 784 -9.91 -38.64 -8.43
C ALA A 784 -11.19 -39.46 -8.68
N ASN A 785 -12.32 -39.12 -8.05
CA ASN A 785 -13.61 -39.77 -8.30
C ASN A 785 -14.16 -39.47 -9.71
N ARG A 786 -14.04 -38.23 -10.21
CA ARG A 786 -14.51 -37.88 -11.57
C ARG A 786 -13.71 -38.62 -12.64
N PHE A 787 -12.39 -38.74 -12.49
CA PHE A 787 -11.55 -39.53 -13.40
C PHE A 787 -11.73 -41.03 -13.18
N GLY A 788 -11.91 -41.49 -11.94
CA GLY A 788 -12.17 -42.89 -11.60
C GLY A 788 -13.48 -43.41 -12.19
N LEU A 789 -14.54 -42.60 -12.21
CA LEU A 789 -15.80 -42.92 -12.89
C LEU A 789 -15.62 -43.04 -14.41
N VAL A 790 -14.95 -42.09 -15.05
CA VAL A 790 -14.69 -42.14 -16.50
C VAL A 790 -13.79 -43.33 -16.87
N ALA A 791 -12.75 -43.59 -16.09
CA ALA A 791 -11.87 -44.75 -16.30
C ALA A 791 -12.61 -46.08 -16.08
N SER A 792 -13.49 -46.16 -15.06
CA SER A 792 -14.32 -47.34 -14.80
C SER A 792 -15.35 -47.57 -15.91
N ALA A 793 -15.97 -46.51 -16.41
CA ALA A 793 -16.89 -46.58 -17.55
C ALA A 793 -16.17 -47.00 -18.84
N ALA A 794 -14.98 -46.44 -19.12
CA ALA A 794 -14.15 -46.84 -20.24
C ALA A 794 -13.69 -48.31 -20.15
N ALA A 795 -13.28 -48.76 -18.96
CA ALA A 795 -12.95 -50.16 -18.70
C ALA A 795 -14.18 -51.08 -18.87
N PHE A 796 -15.36 -50.67 -18.39
CA PHE A 796 -16.61 -51.41 -18.58
C PHE A 796 -16.99 -51.52 -20.06
N ILE A 797 -16.92 -50.42 -20.82
CA ILE A 797 -17.13 -50.42 -22.27
C ILE A 797 -16.12 -51.34 -22.96
N PHE A 798 -14.84 -51.28 -22.59
CA PHE A 798 -13.81 -52.19 -23.11
C PHE A 798 -14.16 -53.65 -22.84
N PHE A 799 -14.52 -54.02 -21.60
CA PHE A 799 -14.92 -55.38 -21.24
C PHE A 799 -16.19 -55.84 -21.97
N VAL A 800 -17.17 -54.95 -22.19
CA VAL A 800 -18.37 -55.25 -23.00
C VAL A 800 -17.99 -55.49 -24.46
N VAL A 801 -17.17 -54.63 -25.06
CA VAL A 801 -16.70 -54.77 -26.45
C VAL A 801 -15.89 -56.07 -26.63
N THR A 802 -14.96 -56.38 -25.73
CA THR A 802 -14.20 -57.64 -25.79
C THR A 802 -15.11 -58.85 -25.60
N SER A 803 -16.11 -58.77 -24.71
CA SER A 803 -17.08 -59.87 -24.49
C SER A 803 -17.97 -60.10 -25.72
N VAL A 804 -18.45 -59.03 -26.36
CA VAL A 804 -19.24 -59.11 -27.61
C VAL A 804 -18.38 -59.66 -28.75
N SER A 805 -17.16 -59.15 -28.92
CA SER A 805 -16.21 -59.65 -29.94
C SER A 805 -15.86 -61.13 -29.73
N THR A 806 -15.63 -61.55 -28.49
CA THR A 806 -15.38 -62.96 -28.13
C THR A 806 -16.62 -63.82 -28.41
N LYS A 807 -17.83 -63.34 -28.08
CA LYS A 807 -19.08 -64.06 -28.35
C LYS A 807 -19.36 -64.20 -29.86
N LEU A 808 -19.10 -63.16 -30.65
CA LEU A 808 -19.18 -63.21 -32.11
C LEU A 808 -18.17 -64.22 -32.69
N SER A 809 -16.94 -64.23 -32.17
CA SER A 809 -15.89 -65.18 -32.57
C SER A 809 -16.25 -66.64 -32.20
N ILE A 810 -16.82 -66.86 -31.00
CA ILE A 810 -17.31 -68.18 -30.60
C ILE A 810 -18.49 -68.62 -31.48
N ASN A 811 -19.41 -67.72 -31.80
CA ASN A 811 -20.54 -68.03 -32.69
C ASN A 811 -20.05 -68.37 -34.11
N SER A 812 -19.05 -67.66 -34.65
CA SER A 812 -18.50 -67.98 -35.97
C SER A 812 -17.81 -69.35 -35.96
N ILE A 813 -16.97 -69.64 -34.95
CA ILE A 813 -16.35 -70.95 -34.76
C ILE A 813 -17.41 -72.04 -34.60
N GLN A 814 -18.49 -71.82 -33.85
CA GLN A 814 -19.60 -72.78 -33.74
C GLN A 814 -20.31 -73.02 -35.08
N SER A 815 -20.48 -71.98 -35.91
CA SER A 815 -21.07 -72.11 -37.24
C SER A 815 -20.18 -72.87 -38.24
N GLU A 816 -18.85 -72.80 -38.09
CA GLU A 816 -17.89 -73.61 -38.87
C GLU A 816 -17.79 -75.06 -38.34
N VAL A 817 -17.86 -75.24 -37.01
CA VAL A 817 -17.74 -76.55 -36.35
C VAL A 817 -19.03 -77.38 -36.45
N GLN A 818 -20.22 -76.77 -36.57
CA GLN A 818 -21.48 -77.52 -36.77
C GLN A 818 -21.45 -78.43 -38.00
N PRO A 819 -21.14 -77.96 -39.23
CA PRO A 819 -21.07 -78.84 -40.41
C PRO A 819 -19.90 -79.84 -40.32
N MET A 820 -18.80 -79.51 -39.63
CA MET A 820 -17.74 -80.48 -39.36
C MET A 820 -18.21 -81.60 -38.42
N LYS A 821 -19.02 -81.29 -37.39
CA LYS A 821 -19.63 -82.30 -36.53
C LYS A 821 -20.67 -83.15 -37.25
N SER A 822 -21.51 -82.58 -38.13
CA SER A 822 -22.45 -83.38 -38.92
C SER A 822 -21.75 -84.28 -39.94
N ASN A 823 -20.64 -83.83 -40.52
CA ASN A 823 -19.80 -84.68 -41.36
C ASN A 823 -19.08 -85.77 -40.56
N GLY A 824 -18.65 -85.46 -39.32
CA GLY A 824 -18.12 -86.46 -38.38
C GLY A 824 -19.13 -87.57 -38.04
N SER A 825 -20.40 -87.22 -37.81
CA SER A 825 -21.47 -88.23 -37.61
C SER A 825 -21.86 -89.00 -38.87
N ASN A 826 -21.52 -88.51 -40.08
CA ASN A 826 -21.64 -89.30 -41.31
C ASN A 826 -20.42 -90.21 -41.51
N LEU A 827 -19.25 -89.86 -40.96
CA LEU A 827 -18.05 -90.68 -40.98
C LEU A 827 -18.11 -91.87 -40.01
N SER A 828 -18.84 -91.78 -38.89
CA SER A 828 -18.99 -92.93 -37.98
C SER A 828 -19.67 -94.13 -38.67
N PHE A 829 -20.60 -93.90 -39.59
CA PHE A 829 -21.20 -94.97 -40.39
C PHE A 829 -20.16 -95.67 -41.28
N VAL A 830 -19.18 -94.93 -41.81
CA VAL A 830 -18.07 -95.48 -42.61
C VAL A 830 -17.05 -96.21 -41.71
N GLU A 831 -16.85 -95.75 -40.48
CA GLU A 831 -15.98 -96.38 -39.49
C GLU A 831 -16.57 -97.70 -38.96
N ASP A 832 -17.89 -97.76 -38.75
CA ASP A 832 -18.62 -98.98 -38.41
C ASP A 832 -18.66 -99.98 -39.59
N ASP A 833 -18.91 -99.52 -40.82
CA ASP A 833 -18.80 -100.37 -42.03
C ASP A 833 -17.37 -100.92 -42.19
N TYR A 834 -16.34 -100.10 -42.00
CA TYR A 834 -14.94 -100.52 -42.10
C TYR A 834 -14.58 -101.57 -41.03
N ARG A 835 -15.05 -101.40 -39.78
CA ARG A 835 -14.91 -102.41 -38.73
C ARG A 835 -15.61 -103.71 -39.08
N SER A 836 -16.83 -103.65 -39.62
CA SER A 836 -17.55 -104.85 -40.05
C SER A 836 -16.82 -105.59 -41.19
N LEU A 837 -16.08 -104.87 -42.03
CA LEU A 837 -15.24 -105.45 -43.09
C LEU A 837 -13.94 -106.04 -42.56
N GLU A 838 -13.31 -105.44 -41.53
CA GLU A 838 -12.16 -106.06 -40.85
C GLU A 838 -12.55 -107.34 -40.10
N GLU A 839 -13.69 -107.36 -39.40
CA GLU A 839 -14.19 -108.56 -38.71
C GLU A 839 -14.49 -109.70 -39.70
N ASN A 840 -15.14 -109.41 -40.84
CA ASN A 840 -15.36 -110.41 -41.90
C ASN A 840 -14.06 -110.90 -42.54
N LYS A 841 -13.03 -110.05 -42.64
CA LYS A 841 -11.71 -110.42 -43.21
C LYS A 841 -10.84 -111.22 -42.24
N ALA A 842 -11.11 -111.15 -40.94
CA ALA A 842 -10.48 -111.98 -39.92
C ALA A 842 -11.14 -113.37 -39.75
N GLY A 843 -12.31 -113.59 -40.38
CA GLY A 843 -13.09 -114.83 -40.30
C GLY A 843 -13.00 -115.76 -41.52
N MET A 844 -12.02 -115.54 -42.43
CA MET A 844 -11.91 -116.23 -43.73
C MET A 844 -10.59 -117.00 -43.89
#